data_AF-G5EBH2-F1
#
_entry.id   AF-G5EBH2-F1
#
_cell.length_a   1.000
_cell.length_b   1.000
_cell.length_c   1.000
_cell.angle_alpha   90.00
_cell.angle_beta   90.00
_cell.angle_gamma   90.00
#
_symmetry.space_group_name_H-M   'P 1'
#
loop_
_entity.id
_entity.type
_entity.pdbx_description
1 polymer ?
#
loop_
_entity_poly.entity_id
_entity_poly.type
_entity_poly.pdbx_seq_one_letter_code
_entity_poly.pdbx_strand_id
1 'polypeptide(L)'
;MLEKHWSKSLVDSFESSKNKPSNLNGKKYILSMFPYPSGRLHIGHMRVYTISDATARYYRLNGYEVIHPIGWDSFGLPAENAARDKGVDPREWTINNIESMKQQLLKTKILFDWEKEISTCEPEFFRWTQWIFCKLFEYGLVKRTSSEVNWDPIDKTVLAAEQIDNDGKSWRSGAKAEKKKLSQWMIETPKYAKRLQEGLRKMSEQWGEVADIQANWIGKCDVYRFMLPVMKDGSNDEIIDLRIKDIFEISNAEFLVLKQSHSLADKDATQFPYKLPFQVLNGVTGRQIPVIVVEDTYQPDVTSFLNSRIGNFQKDKILVEKFAIAEPKHKRKLTKNDIQEMASFGGYGGYETSRTLTDWVVSRQRGWGTPIPMIQTKDGKRVAVQLNKLPVLGSDRGQEVDKERFGESGVFDTDTLDTFFDSAWYYLRYLDNKNKSELISKGAMKNMPVDVYVGGIEHAAVHMFFARFVAYFLKDINVIQTAEPFTDLIPQGIVRGKTFIEKETGKYLGSEDVQQSGDKLTLKNDSSVEVDAVYEKMSKSKNNGVDLAAILDSEGVDMTRLRLLEAAAPRAPINWGETDLKGIKKLLDRIAAINSQIVDARDNGKPIELKKEIDGSIKETYNFFVRNVGMCLEVLHLHNTALMRIQGFTNALKKVDPIYLAHSPEGQRAVKSLIIMLQVFCPHVASEMWSALANDGSLVSDQKWPEVDKDADIEFLLMIDGVSGGRPSLDRRIIEEMSMDQLWERATFYEHADILRMMKEDGMKLKNSSYISRKGFHVTLSCSLEGDKEENRKKIGKILDRIQAEKRKLEIGKKGGKRKKEKKIVNK
;
A
#
# COMPACT_ATOMS: atom_id res chain seq x y z
N MET A 1 -27.36 14.93 18.75
CA MET A 1 -27.20 16.18 19.53
C MET A 1 -25.75 16.40 19.94
N LEU A 2 -25.12 15.48 20.67
CA LEU A 2 -23.71 15.55 21.08
C LEU A 2 -22.74 15.85 19.93
N GLU A 3 -22.82 15.10 18.83
CA GLU A 3 -21.92 15.30 17.69
C GLU A 3 -22.06 16.69 17.07
N LYS A 4 -23.29 17.21 16.97
CA LYS A 4 -23.56 18.58 16.50
C LYS A 4 -22.96 19.63 17.42
N HIS A 5 -22.99 19.40 18.74
CA HIS A 5 -22.43 20.30 19.74
C HIS A 5 -20.89 20.37 19.63
N TRP A 6 -20.23 19.20 19.59
CA TRP A 6 -18.75 19.14 19.62
C TRP A 6 -18.07 19.32 18.26
N SER A 7 -18.75 19.01 17.15
CA SER A 7 -18.16 19.07 15.80
C SER A 7 -17.47 20.41 15.52
N LYS A 8 -18.13 21.52 15.88
CA LYS A 8 -17.59 22.86 15.59
C LYS A 8 -16.29 23.10 16.38
N SER A 9 -16.31 22.91 17.70
CA SER A 9 -15.14 23.14 18.55
C SER A 9 -13.94 22.27 18.16
N LEU A 10 -14.19 21.01 17.79
CA LEU A 10 -13.13 20.09 17.35
C LEU A 10 -12.51 20.50 16.01
N VAL A 11 -13.33 20.94 15.06
CA VAL A 11 -12.84 21.44 13.76
C VAL A 11 -12.13 22.77 13.94
N ASP A 12 -12.67 23.70 14.70
CA ASP A 12 -12.06 25.02 14.96
C ASP A 12 -10.71 24.89 15.70
N SER A 13 -10.60 23.94 16.66
CA SER A 13 -9.33 23.60 17.32
C SER A 13 -8.31 23.05 16.32
N PHE A 14 -8.73 22.13 15.45
CA PHE A 14 -7.86 21.61 14.39
C PHE A 14 -7.38 22.71 13.45
N GLU A 15 -8.27 23.55 12.93
CA GLU A 15 -7.94 24.65 12.02
C GLU A 15 -6.98 25.65 12.67
N SER A 16 -7.20 25.97 13.95
CA SER A 16 -6.29 26.80 14.74
C SER A 16 -4.91 26.17 14.90
N SER A 17 -4.85 24.85 15.12
CA SER A 17 -3.60 24.10 15.30
C SER A 17 -2.71 24.09 14.05
N LYS A 18 -3.29 24.19 12.84
CA LYS A 18 -2.51 24.25 11.58
C LYS A 18 -1.64 25.49 11.49
N ASN A 19 -2.06 26.60 12.10
CA ASN A 19 -1.31 27.87 12.11
C ASN A 19 -0.16 27.89 13.12
N LYS A 20 -0.19 27.00 14.12
CA LYS A 20 0.85 26.84 15.15
C LYS A 20 1.06 25.35 15.43
N PRO A 21 1.59 24.59 14.46
CA PRO A 21 1.74 23.15 14.64
C PRO A 21 2.70 22.84 15.78
N SER A 22 2.40 21.80 16.55
CA SER A 22 3.39 21.23 17.47
C SER A 22 4.55 20.68 16.66
N ASN A 23 5.78 21.00 17.06
CA ASN A 23 6.99 20.45 16.47
C ASN A 23 7.89 19.78 17.53
N LEU A 24 7.27 19.29 18.62
CA LEU A 24 8.00 18.66 19.73
C LEU A 24 8.73 17.38 19.27
N ASN A 25 8.07 16.58 18.43
CA ASN A 25 8.58 15.29 17.96
C ASN A 25 8.82 15.25 16.44
N GLY A 26 8.84 16.41 15.77
CA GLY A 26 8.99 16.50 14.32
C GLY A 26 7.68 16.30 13.56
N LYS A 27 7.78 15.91 12.28
CA LYS A 27 6.64 15.73 11.36
C LYS A 27 6.14 14.29 11.30
N LYS A 28 4.85 14.14 11.00
CA LYS A 28 4.24 12.89 10.53
C LYS A 28 3.36 13.15 9.32
N TYR A 29 3.70 12.53 8.19
CA TYR A 29 2.90 12.55 6.98
C TYR A 29 2.06 11.28 6.92
N ILE A 30 0.78 11.41 7.25
CA ILE A 30 -0.22 10.34 7.22
C ILE A 30 -1.07 10.53 5.96
N LEU A 31 -1.11 9.53 5.08
CA LEU A 31 -1.78 9.65 3.80
C LEU A 31 -2.74 8.49 3.57
N SER A 32 -4.02 8.79 3.36
CA SER A 32 -4.97 7.83 2.80
C SER A 32 -4.96 7.90 1.27
N MET A 33 -5.15 6.77 0.61
CA MET A 33 -5.42 6.74 -0.82
C MET A 33 -6.67 7.58 -1.13
N PHE A 34 -6.53 8.57 -2.02
CA PHE A 34 -7.62 9.46 -2.43
C PHE A 34 -8.70 8.72 -3.26
N PRO A 35 -9.96 9.19 -3.26
CA PRO A 35 -11.04 8.53 -3.99
C PRO A 35 -11.11 8.95 -5.47
N TYR A 36 -11.66 8.05 -6.29
CA TYR A 36 -12.22 8.41 -7.60
C TYR A 36 -13.56 9.14 -7.42
N PRO A 37 -13.77 10.34 -8.01
CA PRO A 37 -15.02 11.08 -7.95
C PRO A 37 -16.06 10.51 -8.93
N SER A 38 -16.35 9.21 -8.80
CA SER A 38 -17.22 8.47 -9.69
C SER A 38 -18.70 8.53 -9.29
N GLY A 39 -19.03 9.09 -8.12
CA GLY A 39 -20.39 9.40 -7.67
C GLY A 39 -20.47 9.67 -6.16
N ARG A 40 -20.97 8.72 -5.36
CA ARG A 40 -21.14 8.88 -3.90
C ARG A 40 -20.15 8.01 -3.14
N LEU A 41 -19.73 8.49 -1.98
CA LEU A 41 -18.98 7.70 -1.01
C LEU A 41 -19.85 6.61 -0.41
N HIS A 42 -19.17 5.52 -0.05
CA HIS A 42 -19.75 4.36 0.63
C HIS A 42 -18.88 4.00 1.83
N ILE A 43 -19.36 3.10 2.67
CA ILE A 43 -18.69 2.68 3.91
C ILE A 43 -17.26 2.16 3.70
N GLY A 44 -16.97 1.48 2.58
CA GLY A 44 -15.59 1.11 2.21
C GLY A 44 -14.60 2.29 2.21
N HIS A 45 -15.02 3.46 1.69
CA HIS A 45 -14.20 4.68 1.74
C HIS A 45 -14.04 5.18 3.18
N MET A 46 -15.14 5.20 3.94
CA MET A 46 -15.12 5.63 5.35
C MET A 46 -14.16 4.78 6.20
N ARG A 47 -14.01 3.48 5.91
CA ARG A 47 -13.04 2.62 6.61
C ARG A 47 -11.60 3.14 6.45
N VAL A 48 -11.17 3.41 5.23
CA VAL A 48 -9.82 3.91 4.92
C VAL A 48 -9.57 5.23 5.64
N TYR A 49 -10.50 6.18 5.52
CA TYR A 49 -10.35 7.51 6.10
C TYR A 49 -10.46 7.52 7.62
N THR A 50 -11.25 6.63 8.22
CA THR A 50 -11.33 6.49 9.68
C THR A 50 -10.02 5.95 10.26
N ILE A 51 -9.39 4.98 9.58
CA ILE A 51 -8.08 4.44 9.99
C ILE A 51 -7.00 5.54 9.89
N SER A 52 -6.96 6.30 8.79
CA SER A 52 -5.99 7.38 8.62
C SER A 52 -6.21 8.51 9.63
N ASP A 53 -7.47 8.88 9.91
CA ASP A 53 -7.82 9.89 10.91
C ASP A 53 -7.48 9.45 12.34
N ALA A 54 -7.76 8.21 12.72
CA ALA A 54 -7.36 7.66 14.02
C ALA A 54 -5.83 7.70 14.19
N THR A 55 -5.10 7.31 13.16
CA THR A 55 -3.62 7.38 13.13
C THR A 55 -3.14 8.83 13.24
N ALA A 56 -3.73 9.75 12.48
CA ALA A 56 -3.40 11.17 12.50
C ALA A 56 -3.68 11.83 13.86
N ARG A 57 -4.80 11.49 14.51
CA ARG A 57 -5.13 11.95 15.87
C ARG A 57 -4.12 11.45 16.88
N TYR A 58 -3.77 10.17 16.85
CA TYR A 58 -2.76 9.60 17.75
C TYR A 58 -1.43 10.36 17.65
N TYR A 59 -0.90 10.57 16.44
CA TYR A 59 0.36 11.30 16.27
C TYR A 59 0.25 12.78 16.66
N ARG A 60 -0.89 13.44 16.42
CA ARG A 60 -1.10 14.84 16.84
C ARG A 60 -1.09 14.96 18.37
N LEU A 61 -1.74 14.03 19.08
CA LEU A 61 -1.73 13.97 20.56
C LEU A 61 -0.32 13.68 21.11
N ASN A 62 0.52 12.97 20.35
CA ASN A 62 1.93 12.77 20.66
C ASN A 62 2.82 13.97 20.28
N GLY A 63 2.25 15.12 19.90
CA GLY A 63 3.01 16.35 19.67
C GLY A 63 3.76 16.42 18.33
N TYR A 64 3.38 15.58 17.35
CA TYR A 64 3.91 15.68 15.98
C TYR A 64 3.16 16.73 15.15
N GLU A 65 3.87 17.35 14.19
CA GLU A 65 3.27 18.12 13.10
C GLU A 65 2.67 17.14 12.09
N VAL A 66 1.35 16.94 12.14
CA VAL A 66 0.67 15.96 11.30
C VAL A 66 0.16 16.58 10.01
N ILE A 67 0.70 16.10 8.88
CA ILE A 67 0.21 16.37 7.53
C ILE A 67 -0.77 15.25 7.16
N HIS A 68 -2.06 15.58 7.02
CA HIS A 68 -3.12 14.63 6.66
C HIS A 68 -4.02 15.22 5.57
N PRO A 69 -3.59 15.15 4.29
CA PRO A 69 -4.28 15.79 3.18
C PRO A 69 -5.30 14.83 2.54
N ILE A 70 -6.15 15.38 1.68
CA ILE A 70 -7.07 14.63 0.82
C ILE A 70 -7.22 15.35 -0.52
N GLY A 71 -7.69 14.65 -1.54
CA GLY A 71 -7.85 15.16 -2.90
C GLY A 71 -8.67 14.19 -3.73
N TRP A 72 -8.57 14.26 -5.06
CA TRP A 72 -9.45 13.53 -5.97
C TRP A 72 -8.67 12.95 -7.15
N ASP A 73 -8.78 11.63 -7.37
CA ASP A 73 -8.29 10.98 -8.59
C ASP A 73 -9.34 11.12 -9.70
N SER A 74 -9.36 12.27 -10.35
CA SER A 74 -10.50 12.78 -11.10
C SER A 74 -10.43 12.59 -12.62
N PHE A 75 -9.34 12.05 -13.15
CA PHE A 75 -9.24 11.65 -14.55
C PHE A 75 -9.68 10.19 -14.82
N GLY A 76 -9.89 9.91 -16.10
CA GLY A 76 -10.16 8.59 -16.67
C GLY A 76 -11.62 8.19 -16.72
N LEU A 77 -11.82 7.04 -17.35
CA LEU A 77 -12.20 5.91 -16.53
C LEU A 77 -13.65 5.91 -15.99
N PRO A 78 -13.75 5.73 -14.67
CA PRO A 78 -14.99 5.87 -13.90
C PRO A 78 -15.81 7.12 -14.23
N ALA A 79 -15.17 8.28 -14.33
CA ALA A 79 -15.85 9.56 -14.56
C ALA A 79 -16.40 9.65 -15.99
N GLU A 80 -15.61 9.28 -16.99
CA GLU A 80 -16.00 9.35 -18.40
C GLU A 80 -17.23 8.50 -18.74
N ASN A 81 -17.23 7.22 -18.36
CA ASN A 81 -18.40 6.37 -18.68
C ASN A 81 -19.64 6.83 -17.91
N ALA A 82 -19.50 7.23 -16.64
CA ALA A 82 -20.64 7.68 -15.86
C ALA A 82 -21.25 8.97 -16.40
N ALA A 83 -20.41 9.86 -16.94
CA ALA A 83 -20.86 11.06 -17.65
C ALA A 83 -21.55 10.70 -18.97
N ARG A 84 -20.96 9.78 -19.76
CA ARG A 84 -21.52 9.29 -21.03
C ARG A 84 -22.87 8.62 -20.85
N ASP A 85 -23.03 7.75 -19.86
CA ASP A 85 -24.28 7.03 -19.56
C ASP A 85 -25.42 7.99 -19.18
N LYS A 86 -25.08 9.20 -18.72
CA LYS A 86 -26.03 10.26 -18.35
C LYS A 86 -26.15 11.38 -19.38
N GLY A 87 -25.38 11.33 -20.48
CA GLY A 87 -25.36 12.37 -21.50
C GLY A 87 -24.85 13.74 -21.02
N VAL A 88 -23.97 13.76 -20.01
CA VAL A 88 -23.38 15.00 -19.46
C VAL A 88 -21.89 15.11 -19.79
N ASP A 89 -21.35 16.32 -19.73
CA ASP A 89 -19.92 16.55 -19.94
C ASP A 89 -19.09 15.89 -18.80
N PRO A 90 -18.00 15.15 -19.12
CA PRO A 90 -17.16 14.50 -18.10
C PRO A 90 -16.55 15.45 -17.08
N ARG A 91 -16.21 16.69 -17.46
CA ARG A 91 -15.69 17.69 -16.52
C ARG A 91 -16.77 18.13 -15.56
N GLU A 92 -17.94 18.50 -16.08
CA GLU A 92 -19.08 18.90 -15.27
C GLU A 92 -19.48 17.80 -14.27
N TRP A 93 -19.60 16.56 -14.76
CA TRP A 93 -19.88 15.38 -13.93
C TRP A 93 -18.84 15.18 -12.82
N THR A 94 -17.56 15.30 -13.16
CA THR A 94 -16.45 15.14 -12.22
C THR A 94 -16.48 16.20 -11.14
N ILE A 95 -16.63 17.47 -11.50
CA ILE A 95 -16.68 18.60 -10.54
C ILE A 95 -17.89 18.46 -9.61
N ASN A 96 -19.06 18.12 -10.15
CA ASN A 96 -20.27 17.91 -9.34
C ASN A 96 -20.11 16.75 -8.35
N ASN A 97 -19.45 15.66 -8.75
CA ASN A 97 -19.16 14.55 -7.84
C ASN A 97 -18.11 14.93 -6.79
N ILE A 98 -17.07 15.67 -7.15
CA ILE A 98 -16.08 16.19 -6.19
C ILE A 98 -16.78 17.00 -5.12
N GLU A 99 -17.65 17.95 -5.50
CA GLU A 99 -18.37 18.77 -4.53
C GLU A 99 -19.28 17.91 -3.64
N SER A 100 -20.05 16.99 -4.24
CA SER A 100 -20.93 16.09 -3.47
C SER A 100 -20.15 15.21 -2.48
N MET A 101 -19.06 14.59 -2.92
CA MET A 101 -18.23 13.73 -2.08
C MET A 101 -17.47 14.52 -1.03
N LYS A 102 -17.05 15.76 -1.34
CA LYS A 102 -16.46 16.68 -0.38
C LYS A 102 -17.43 16.98 0.76
N GLN A 103 -18.67 17.30 0.44
CA GLN A 103 -19.72 17.50 1.46
C GLN A 103 -19.95 16.23 2.30
N GLN A 104 -19.92 15.05 1.67
CA GLN A 104 -19.99 13.78 2.41
C GLN A 104 -18.78 13.58 3.34
N LEU A 105 -17.55 13.89 2.91
CA LEU A 105 -16.36 13.84 3.77
C LEU A 105 -16.47 14.84 4.93
N LEU A 106 -16.93 16.06 4.69
CA LEU A 106 -17.14 17.06 5.74
C LEU A 106 -18.19 16.62 6.79
N LYS A 107 -19.17 15.79 6.40
CA LYS A 107 -20.11 15.15 7.33
C LYS A 107 -19.45 14.11 8.23
N THR A 108 -18.37 13.45 7.79
CA THR A 108 -17.65 12.44 8.60
C THR A 108 -16.88 13.03 9.77
N LYS A 109 -16.64 14.35 9.78
CA LYS A 109 -15.82 15.06 10.79
C LYS A 109 -14.39 14.52 10.93
N ILE A 110 -13.90 13.85 9.89
CA ILE A 110 -12.48 13.52 9.74
C ILE A 110 -11.70 14.80 9.48
N LEU A 111 -10.54 14.92 10.13
CA LEU A 111 -9.71 16.13 10.10
C LEU A 111 -8.70 16.03 8.96
N PHE A 112 -9.11 16.43 7.76
CA PHE A 112 -8.24 16.62 6.61
C PHE A 112 -7.78 18.07 6.48
N ASP A 113 -6.56 18.26 5.97
CA ASP A 113 -6.07 19.58 5.58
C ASP A 113 -6.58 19.96 4.18
N TRP A 114 -7.74 20.60 4.13
CA TRP A 114 -8.39 21.04 2.89
C TRP A 114 -7.62 22.15 2.15
N GLU A 115 -6.65 22.83 2.78
CA GLU A 115 -5.79 23.77 2.04
C GLU A 115 -4.83 23.06 1.07
N LYS A 116 -4.62 21.76 1.30
CA LYS A 116 -3.81 20.88 0.48
C LYS A 116 -4.62 20.13 -0.56
N GLU A 117 -5.91 20.41 -0.71
CA GLU A 117 -6.77 19.74 -1.70
C GLU A 117 -6.18 19.83 -3.13
N ILE A 118 -6.24 18.71 -3.85
CA ILE A 118 -5.86 18.59 -5.25
C ILE A 118 -6.92 17.80 -6.01
N SER A 119 -7.01 18.03 -7.32
CA SER A 119 -7.80 17.22 -8.25
C SER A 119 -6.93 16.94 -9.47
N THR A 120 -6.79 15.67 -9.85
CA THR A 120 -5.86 15.29 -10.93
C THR A 120 -6.27 15.83 -12.30
N CYS A 121 -7.55 16.12 -12.51
CA CYS A 121 -8.08 16.71 -13.74
C CYS A 121 -7.83 18.22 -13.89
N GLU A 122 -7.28 18.91 -12.89
CA GLU A 122 -7.01 20.34 -12.98
C GLU A 122 -5.67 20.63 -13.68
N PRO A 123 -5.60 21.64 -14.58
CA PRO A 123 -4.38 21.98 -15.31
C PRO A 123 -3.15 22.24 -14.43
N GLU A 124 -3.36 22.83 -13.24
CA GLU A 124 -2.31 23.08 -12.25
C GLU A 124 -1.69 21.79 -11.71
N PHE A 125 -2.43 20.68 -11.74
CA PHE A 125 -1.93 19.36 -11.39
C PHE A 125 -1.31 18.66 -12.61
N PHE A 126 -2.09 18.39 -13.65
CA PHE A 126 -1.66 17.49 -14.73
C PHE A 126 -0.56 18.07 -15.62
N ARG A 127 -0.32 19.40 -15.59
CA ARG A 127 0.90 19.99 -16.18
C ARG A 127 2.17 19.30 -15.70
N TRP A 128 2.16 18.84 -14.45
CA TRP A 128 3.30 18.18 -13.82
C TRP A 128 3.35 16.69 -14.17
N THR A 129 2.21 16.02 -14.36
CA THR A 129 2.18 14.70 -15.00
C THR A 129 2.80 14.77 -16.40
N GLN A 130 2.43 15.77 -17.21
CA GLN A 130 3.01 16.02 -18.53
C GLN A 130 4.52 16.32 -18.43
N TRP A 131 4.93 17.10 -17.43
CA TRP A 131 6.35 17.38 -17.17
C TRP A 131 7.13 16.08 -16.87
N ILE A 132 6.60 15.19 -16.02
CA ILE A 132 7.23 13.90 -15.71
C ILE A 132 7.33 13.04 -16.98
N PHE A 133 6.27 13.00 -17.79
CA PHE A 133 6.28 12.29 -19.07
C PHE A 133 7.37 12.83 -20.01
N CYS A 134 7.45 14.15 -20.20
CA CYS A 134 8.50 14.78 -21.02
C CYS A 134 9.90 14.46 -20.49
N LYS A 135 10.09 14.43 -19.17
CA LYS A 135 11.37 14.04 -18.56
C LYS A 135 11.71 12.57 -18.78
N LEU A 136 10.75 11.66 -18.66
CA LEU A 136 10.99 10.25 -19.00
C LEU A 136 11.38 10.10 -20.49
N PHE A 137 10.76 10.89 -21.38
CA PHE A 137 11.12 10.92 -22.80
C PHE A 137 12.54 11.47 -23.05
N GLU A 138 12.90 12.59 -22.42
CA GLU A 138 14.25 13.18 -22.48
C GLU A 138 15.34 12.18 -22.02
N TYR A 139 15.03 11.34 -21.04
CA TYR A 139 15.93 10.30 -20.51
C TYR A 139 15.82 8.95 -21.23
N GLY A 140 15.10 8.88 -22.36
CA GLY A 140 15.00 7.71 -23.23
C GLY A 140 14.18 6.55 -22.68
N LEU A 141 13.36 6.79 -21.64
CA LEU A 141 12.51 5.78 -21.00
C LEU A 141 11.12 5.67 -21.63
N VAL A 142 10.72 6.66 -22.44
CA VAL A 142 9.45 6.65 -23.17
C VAL A 142 9.73 6.32 -24.63
N LYS A 143 9.02 5.32 -25.14
CA LYS A 143 9.06 4.92 -26.55
C LYS A 143 7.63 4.75 -27.06
N ARG A 144 7.45 4.84 -28.37
CA ARG A 144 6.18 4.48 -28.99
C ARG A 144 6.41 3.32 -29.93
N THR A 145 5.76 2.22 -29.61
CA THR A 145 6.02 0.91 -30.22
C THR A 145 4.69 0.32 -30.68
N SER A 146 4.71 -0.33 -31.84
CA SER A 146 3.60 -1.16 -32.29
C SER A 146 3.64 -2.49 -31.56
N SER A 147 2.65 -2.77 -30.73
CA SER A 147 2.54 -4.05 -30.06
C SER A 147 1.12 -4.57 -30.08
N GLU A 148 1.00 -5.88 -29.89
CA GLU A 148 -0.27 -6.46 -29.50
C GLU A 148 -0.60 -5.98 -28.08
N VAL A 149 -1.71 -5.26 -27.96
CA VAL A 149 -2.22 -4.76 -26.70
C VAL A 149 -3.57 -5.40 -26.42
N ASN A 150 -3.92 -5.40 -25.14
CA ASN A 150 -5.24 -5.84 -24.74
C ASN A 150 -6.23 -4.72 -25.01
N TRP A 151 -7.31 -5.04 -25.69
CA TRP A 151 -8.34 -4.10 -26.10
C TRP A 151 -9.65 -4.48 -25.42
N ASP A 152 -10.27 -3.52 -24.75
CA ASP A 152 -11.63 -3.67 -24.25
C ASP A 152 -12.62 -3.30 -25.36
N PRO A 153 -13.41 -4.24 -25.90
CA PRO A 153 -14.34 -3.95 -26.99
C PRO A 153 -15.56 -3.12 -26.55
N ILE A 154 -15.94 -3.19 -25.26
CA ILE A 154 -17.05 -2.41 -24.70
C ILE A 154 -16.59 -0.98 -24.45
N ASP A 155 -15.46 -0.86 -23.77
CA ASP A 155 -14.91 0.41 -23.32
C ASP A 155 -14.09 1.09 -24.43
N LYS A 156 -13.83 0.40 -25.55
CA LYS A 156 -13.13 0.86 -26.75
C LYS A 156 -11.79 1.52 -26.42
N THR A 157 -10.98 0.84 -25.61
CA THR A 157 -9.69 1.36 -25.19
C THR A 157 -8.68 0.25 -24.93
N VAL A 158 -7.40 0.64 -24.93
CA VAL A 158 -6.32 -0.24 -24.49
C VAL A 158 -6.35 -0.41 -22.97
N LEU A 159 -6.19 -1.66 -22.55
CA LEU A 159 -5.98 -2.07 -21.18
C LEU A 159 -4.51 -2.41 -20.97
N ALA A 160 -3.93 -1.90 -19.89
CA ALA A 160 -2.64 -2.41 -19.42
C ALA A 160 -2.82 -3.87 -18.93
N ALA A 161 -1.74 -4.65 -18.86
CA ALA A 161 -1.83 -6.04 -18.40
C ALA A 161 -2.42 -6.14 -16.98
N GLU A 162 -2.16 -5.10 -16.18
CA GLU A 162 -2.64 -4.85 -14.82
C GLU A 162 -4.17 -4.70 -14.71
N GLN A 163 -4.84 -4.38 -15.82
CA GLN A 163 -6.27 -4.09 -15.88
C GLN A 163 -7.08 -5.32 -16.36
N ILE A 164 -6.46 -6.49 -16.38
CA ILE A 164 -7.05 -7.73 -16.84
C ILE A 164 -6.99 -8.74 -15.71
N ASP A 165 -8.13 -9.34 -15.41
CA ASP A 165 -8.22 -10.38 -14.40
C ASP A 165 -7.65 -11.72 -14.88
N ASN A 166 -7.67 -12.72 -13.99
CA ASN A 166 -7.15 -14.05 -14.29
C ASN A 166 -7.92 -14.78 -15.39
N ASP A 167 -9.16 -14.37 -15.71
CA ASP A 167 -10.00 -14.93 -16.76
C ASP A 167 -9.80 -14.21 -18.10
N GLY A 168 -8.86 -13.27 -18.18
CA GLY A 168 -8.59 -12.49 -19.38
C GLY A 168 -9.64 -11.41 -19.65
N LYS A 169 -10.41 -11.02 -18.63
CA LYS A 169 -11.46 -10.00 -18.76
C LYS A 169 -11.00 -8.66 -18.20
N SER A 170 -11.54 -7.60 -18.79
CA SER A 170 -11.42 -6.24 -18.26
C SER A 170 -11.92 -6.20 -16.82
N TRP A 171 -11.08 -5.75 -15.90
CA TRP A 171 -11.40 -5.60 -14.48
C TRP A 171 -12.64 -4.73 -14.21
N ARG A 172 -13.06 -3.95 -15.23
CA ARG A 172 -14.14 -2.99 -15.14
C ARG A 172 -15.35 -3.38 -15.97
N SER A 173 -15.21 -3.56 -17.28
CA SER A 173 -16.36 -3.86 -18.15
C SER A 173 -16.80 -5.33 -18.05
N GLY A 174 -15.93 -6.21 -17.53
CA GLY A 174 -16.13 -7.65 -17.55
C GLY A 174 -16.02 -8.28 -18.95
N ALA A 175 -15.75 -7.48 -20.00
CA ALA A 175 -15.56 -7.98 -21.35
C ALA A 175 -14.27 -8.79 -21.45
N LYS A 176 -14.28 -9.87 -22.23
CA LYS A 176 -13.05 -10.59 -22.58
C LYS A 176 -12.18 -9.67 -23.43
N ALA A 177 -10.94 -9.43 -22.98
CA ALA A 177 -10.03 -8.55 -23.70
C ALA A 177 -9.64 -9.18 -25.04
N GLU A 178 -9.70 -8.40 -26.10
CA GLU A 178 -9.25 -8.79 -27.43
C GLU A 178 -7.78 -8.41 -27.61
N LYS A 179 -7.06 -9.16 -28.45
CA LYS A 179 -5.71 -8.80 -28.85
C LYS A 179 -5.78 -7.91 -30.08
N LYS A 180 -5.30 -6.67 -29.97
CA LYS A 180 -5.28 -5.71 -31.07
C LYS A 180 -3.88 -5.15 -31.25
N LYS A 181 -3.41 -5.07 -32.49
CA LYS A 181 -2.13 -4.43 -32.79
C LYS A 181 -2.31 -2.92 -32.87
N LEU A 182 -1.68 -2.18 -31.97
CA LEU A 182 -1.75 -0.71 -31.90
C LEU A 182 -0.38 -0.11 -31.60
N SER A 183 -0.11 1.07 -32.15
CA SER A 183 1.06 1.88 -31.79
C SER A 183 0.74 2.68 -30.53
N GLN A 184 1.44 2.41 -29.43
CA GLN A 184 1.16 2.99 -28.10
C GLN A 184 2.42 3.56 -27.46
N TRP A 185 2.26 4.57 -26.60
CA TRP A 185 3.32 5.06 -25.74
C TRP A 185 3.54 4.10 -24.57
N MET A 186 4.81 3.75 -24.35
CA MET A 186 5.26 2.81 -23.33
C MET A 186 6.40 3.40 -22.52
N ILE A 187 6.43 3.07 -21.22
CA ILE A 187 7.50 3.43 -20.30
C ILE A 187 8.29 2.19 -19.92
N GLU A 188 9.62 2.28 -20.01
CA GLU A 188 10.58 1.19 -19.76
C GLU A 188 10.77 0.86 -18.26
N THR A 189 9.69 0.48 -17.58
CA THR A 189 9.71 0.07 -16.16
C THR A 189 10.64 -1.11 -15.85
N PRO A 190 10.91 -2.07 -16.75
CA PRO A 190 11.86 -3.14 -16.48
C PRO A 190 13.28 -2.64 -16.19
N LYS A 191 13.68 -1.46 -16.66
CA LYS A 191 14.98 -0.85 -16.33
C LYS A 191 15.17 -0.60 -14.83
N TYR A 192 14.06 -0.45 -14.10
CA TYR A 192 14.05 -0.22 -12.66
C TYR A 192 13.76 -1.49 -11.85
N ALA A 193 13.40 -2.60 -12.48
CA ALA A 193 12.91 -3.82 -11.81
C ALA A 193 13.86 -4.32 -10.70
N LYS A 194 15.16 -4.39 -11.00
CA LYS A 194 16.17 -4.87 -10.03
C LYS A 194 16.24 -3.97 -8.80
N ARG A 195 16.30 -2.66 -9.01
CA ARG A 195 16.35 -1.65 -7.94
C ARG A 195 15.08 -1.65 -7.10
N LEU A 196 13.91 -1.78 -7.74
CA LEU A 196 12.62 -1.90 -7.07
C LEU A 196 12.53 -3.18 -6.25
N GLN A 197 13.04 -4.31 -6.74
CA GLN A 197 13.10 -5.56 -5.98
C GLN A 197 14.03 -5.45 -4.75
N GLU A 198 15.20 -4.83 -4.91
CA GLU A 198 16.16 -4.62 -3.82
C GLU A 198 15.65 -3.66 -2.75
N GLY A 199 15.00 -2.57 -3.15
CA GLY A 199 14.33 -1.63 -2.24
C GLY A 199 13.24 -2.33 -1.43
N LEU A 200 12.43 -3.16 -2.09
CA LEU A 200 11.34 -3.90 -1.47
C LEU A 200 11.85 -4.90 -0.42
N ARG A 201 12.95 -5.59 -0.72
CA ARG A 201 13.61 -6.51 0.24
C ARG A 201 14.08 -5.79 1.51
N LYS A 202 14.41 -4.50 1.45
CA LYS A 202 14.80 -3.72 2.64
C LYS A 202 13.60 -3.32 3.50
N MET A 203 12.40 -3.32 2.93
CA MET A 203 11.16 -2.88 3.58
C MET A 203 10.19 -4.04 3.86
N SER A 204 10.59 -5.28 3.55
CA SER A 204 9.71 -6.45 3.61
C SER A 204 9.12 -6.70 5.00
N GLU A 205 9.84 -6.36 6.07
CA GLU A 205 9.34 -6.49 7.44
C GLU A 205 8.20 -5.52 7.75
N GLN A 206 8.28 -4.29 7.22
CA GLN A 206 7.29 -3.24 7.42
C GLN A 206 6.05 -3.48 6.55
N TRP A 207 6.27 -3.82 5.27
CA TRP A 207 5.20 -3.98 4.29
C TRP A 207 4.56 -5.37 4.30
N GLY A 208 5.20 -6.37 4.89
CA GLY A 208 4.68 -7.73 5.03
C GLY A 208 4.23 -8.33 3.69
N GLU A 209 3.01 -8.87 3.65
CA GLU A 209 2.43 -9.51 2.47
C GLU A 209 2.38 -8.62 1.22
N VAL A 210 2.30 -7.29 1.38
CA VAL A 210 2.31 -6.36 0.24
C VAL A 210 3.65 -6.39 -0.47
N ALA A 211 4.74 -6.57 0.28
CA ALA A 211 6.06 -6.79 -0.31
C ALA A 211 6.12 -8.11 -1.07
N ASP A 212 5.47 -9.18 -0.59
CA ASP A 212 5.44 -10.45 -1.30
C ASP A 212 4.62 -10.36 -2.59
N ILE A 213 3.43 -9.75 -2.56
CA ILE A 213 2.58 -9.50 -3.74
C ILE A 213 3.37 -8.73 -4.80
N GLN A 214 4.03 -7.65 -4.41
CA GLN A 214 4.79 -6.82 -5.34
C GLN A 214 6.09 -7.49 -5.80
N ALA A 215 6.76 -8.29 -4.97
CA ALA A 215 7.92 -9.06 -5.37
C ALA A 215 7.56 -10.13 -6.41
N ASN A 216 6.42 -10.79 -6.24
CA ASN A 216 5.87 -11.75 -7.21
C ASN A 216 5.50 -11.04 -8.52
N TRP A 217 4.88 -9.86 -8.43
CA TRP A 217 4.56 -9.03 -9.59
C TRP A 217 5.80 -8.62 -10.39
N ILE A 218 6.84 -8.11 -9.70
CA ILE A 218 8.12 -7.77 -10.34
C ILE A 218 8.76 -9.03 -10.92
N GLY A 219 8.66 -10.18 -10.25
CA GLY A 219 9.28 -11.42 -10.69
C GLY A 219 10.79 -11.47 -10.42
N LYS A 220 11.41 -12.62 -10.72
CA LYS A 220 12.84 -12.82 -10.46
C LYS A 220 13.69 -11.94 -11.39
N CYS A 221 14.56 -11.12 -10.80
CA CYS A 221 15.49 -10.28 -11.56
C CYS A 221 16.87 -10.93 -11.62
N ASP A 222 17.08 -11.82 -12.61
CA ASP A 222 18.33 -12.55 -12.85
C ASP A 222 18.60 -12.80 -14.35
N VAL A 223 18.07 -11.92 -15.21
CA VAL A 223 18.27 -11.94 -16.67
C VAL A 223 18.69 -10.56 -17.16
N TYR A 224 19.34 -10.47 -18.32
CA TYR A 224 19.65 -9.23 -19.02
C TYR A 224 18.66 -9.03 -20.15
N ARG A 225 18.15 -7.79 -20.29
CA ARG A 225 17.20 -7.44 -21.35
C ARG A 225 17.91 -6.73 -22.49
N PHE A 226 17.56 -7.13 -23.71
CA PHE A 226 17.96 -6.49 -24.96
C PHE A 226 16.73 -6.21 -25.81
N MET A 227 16.62 -4.98 -26.29
CA MET A 227 15.58 -4.55 -27.22
C MET A 227 16.12 -4.68 -28.63
N LEU A 228 15.58 -5.60 -29.42
CA LEU A 228 16.05 -5.89 -30.76
C LEU A 228 15.07 -5.33 -31.81
N PRO A 229 15.39 -4.21 -32.49
CA PRO A 229 14.53 -3.63 -33.51
C PRO A 229 14.26 -4.61 -34.65
N VAL A 230 13.01 -4.66 -35.10
CA VAL A 230 12.59 -5.41 -36.28
C VAL A 230 12.88 -4.59 -37.53
N MET A 231 13.62 -5.18 -38.48
CA MET A 231 14.00 -4.53 -39.73
C MET A 231 12.96 -4.86 -40.81
N LYS A 232 11.92 -4.04 -40.95
CA LYS A 232 10.85 -4.20 -41.95
C LYS A 232 10.50 -2.89 -42.64
N ASP A 233 10.55 -2.86 -43.97
CA ASP A 233 10.04 -1.79 -44.84
C ASP A 233 10.33 -0.34 -44.38
N GLY A 234 11.52 -0.10 -43.80
CA GLY A 234 11.97 1.22 -43.33
C GLY A 234 11.34 1.73 -42.03
N SER A 235 10.47 0.97 -41.36
CA SER A 235 9.93 1.33 -40.03
C SER A 235 10.62 0.53 -38.92
N ASN A 236 11.01 1.22 -37.84
CA ASN A 236 11.66 0.62 -36.66
C ASN A 236 10.70 0.56 -35.46
N ASP A 237 9.39 0.51 -35.72
CA ASP A 237 8.35 0.66 -34.70
C ASP A 237 8.05 -0.64 -33.93
N GLU A 238 8.60 -1.78 -34.39
CA GLU A 238 8.47 -3.09 -33.74
C GLU A 238 9.80 -3.52 -33.13
N ILE A 239 9.75 -4.07 -31.90
CA ILE A 239 10.92 -4.46 -31.12
C ILE A 239 10.64 -5.83 -30.49
N ILE A 240 11.65 -6.70 -30.49
CA ILE A 240 11.65 -7.94 -29.70
C ILE A 240 12.30 -7.68 -28.34
N ASP A 241 11.56 -7.93 -27.26
CA ASP A 241 12.09 -8.00 -25.89
C ASP A 241 12.78 -9.36 -25.70
N LEU A 242 14.10 -9.37 -25.86
CA LEU A 242 14.92 -10.54 -25.61
C LEU A 242 15.44 -10.50 -24.17
N ARG A 243 15.28 -11.61 -23.44
CA ARG A 243 15.89 -11.78 -22.12
C ARG A 243 16.78 -13.01 -22.11
N ILE A 244 17.99 -12.86 -21.57
CA ILE A 244 19.01 -13.92 -21.51
C ILE A 244 19.66 -13.96 -20.12
N LYS A 245 19.99 -15.14 -19.61
CA LYS A 245 20.69 -15.27 -18.31
C LYS A 245 22.16 -14.88 -18.43
N ASP A 246 22.81 -15.40 -19.46
CA ASP A 246 24.20 -15.10 -19.75
C ASP A 246 24.28 -13.95 -20.76
N ILE A 247 24.76 -12.80 -20.29
CA ILE A 247 24.91 -11.60 -21.11
C ILE A 247 25.83 -11.82 -22.32
N PHE A 248 26.77 -12.78 -22.25
CA PHE A 248 27.74 -13.01 -23.32
C PHE A 248 27.12 -13.62 -24.58
N GLU A 249 25.95 -14.29 -24.47
CA GLU A 249 25.28 -14.93 -25.61
C GLU A 249 24.96 -13.92 -26.73
N ILE A 250 24.65 -12.66 -26.40
CA ILE A 250 24.31 -11.63 -27.39
C ILE A 250 25.48 -11.28 -28.32
N SER A 251 26.73 -11.45 -27.88
CA SER A 251 27.93 -11.04 -28.63
C SER A 251 28.15 -11.85 -29.91
N ASN A 252 27.61 -13.08 -29.91
CA ASN A 252 27.78 -14.07 -30.98
C ASN A 252 26.42 -14.67 -31.40
N ALA A 253 25.32 -13.98 -31.13
CA ALA A 253 24.00 -14.39 -31.58
C ALA A 253 23.94 -14.34 -33.12
N GLU A 254 23.60 -15.48 -33.74
CA GLU A 254 23.47 -15.59 -35.21
C GLU A 254 22.02 -15.77 -35.66
N PHE A 255 21.11 -16.16 -34.77
CA PHE A 255 19.68 -16.25 -35.04
C PHE A 255 18.88 -16.19 -33.74
N LEU A 256 17.63 -15.78 -33.84
CA LEU A 256 16.66 -15.86 -32.75
C LEU A 256 15.68 -17.00 -32.96
N VAL A 257 15.19 -17.53 -31.84
CA VAL A 257 14.09 -18.48 -31.82
C VAL A 257 12.92 -17.88 -31.05
N LEU A 258 11.77 -17.81 -31.71
CA LEU A 258 10.50 -17.42 -31.11
C LEU A 258 9.58 -18.63 -31.05
N LYS A 259 8.79 -18.74 -29.98
CA LYS A 259 7.72 -19.74 -29.94
C LYS A 259 6.49 -19.27 -30.72
N GLN A 260 5.65 -20.19 -31.16
CA GLN A 260 4.38 -19.93 -31.85
C GLN A 260 3.46 -18.96 -31.07
N SER A 261 3.50 -19.02 -29.75
CA SER A 261 2.78 -18.10 -28.86
C SER A 261 3.30 -16.66 -28.87
N HIS A 262 4.49 -16.38 -29.40
CA HIS A 262 5.04 -15.01 -29.48
C HIS A 262 4.19 -14.10 -30.38
N SER A 263 4.05 -12.81 -30.07
CA SER A 263 3.16 -11.87 -30.78
C SER A 263 3.52 -11.66 -32.26
N LEU A 264 4.80 -11.77 -32.60
CA LEU A 264 5.30 -11.66 -33.98
C LEU A 264 5.21 -12.96 -34.80
N ALA A 265 4.80 -14.08 -34.20
CA ALA A 265 4.58 -15.32 -34.94
C ALA A 265 3.28 -15.23 -35.74
N ASP A 266 3.29 -15.75 -36.96
CA ASP A 266 2.09 -16.03 -37.75
C ASP A 266 1.23 -17.05 -37.01
N LYS A 267 -0.01 -16.64 -36.68
CA LYS A 267 -0.98 -17.40 -35.89
C LYS A 267 -1.69 -18.46 -36.73
N ASP A 268 -1.68 -18.32 -38.05
CA ASP A 268 -2.31 -19.25 -38.99
C ASP A 268 -1.29 -20.25 -39.56
N ALA A 269 -0.02 -20.14 -39.18
CA ALA A 269 1.02 -21.06 -39.60
C ALA A 269 0.74 -22.49 -39.11
N THR A 270 0.65 -23.42 -40.07
CA THR A 270 0.43 -24.86 -39.82
C THR A 270 1.70 -25.70 -39.98
N GLN A 271 2.81 -25.08 -40.44
CA GLN A 271 4.08 -25.77 -40.67
C GLN A 271 5.20 -25.12 -39.86
N PHE A 272 5.85 -25.92 -39.02
CA PHE A 272 6.98 -25.50 -38.18
C PHE A 272 8.23 -26.36 -38.43
N PRO A 273 9.42 -25.85 -38.11
CA PRO A 273 9.73 -24.44 -37.90
C PRO A 273 9.73 -23.66 -39.22
N TYR A 274 9.51 -22.35 -39.16
CA TYR A 274 9.61 -21.45 -40.32
C TYR A 274 10.42 -20.19 -39.99
N LYS A 275 10.92 -19.50 -41.01
CA LYS A 275 11.68 -18.26 -40.88
C LYS A 275 10.75 -17.07 -41.13
N LEU A 276 10.80 -16.05 -40.28
CA LEU A 276 10.06 -14.81 -40.50
C LEU A 276 10.64 -14.03 -41.69
N PRO A 277 9.81 -13.25 -42.41
CA PRO A 277 10.24 -12.53 -43.62
C PRO A 277 11.14 -11.31 -43.33
N PHE A 278 11.47 -11.06 -42.06
CA PHE A 278 12.31 -9.96 -41.61
C PHE A 278 13.45 -10.46 -40.72
N GLN A 279 14.43 -9.59 -40.49
CA GLN A 279 15.52 -9.79 -39.54
C GLN A 279 15.39 -8.81 -38.38
N VAL A 280 16.15 -9.04 -37.31
CA VAL A 280 16.28 -8.07 -36.22
C VAL A 280 17.70 -7.56 -36.10
N LEU A 281 17.85 -6.32 -35.65
CA LEU A 281 19.14 -5.71 -35.38
C LEU A 281 19.64 -6.13 -34.00
N ASN A 282 20.79 -6.79 -33.95
CA ASN A 282 21.56 -6.96 -32.73
C ASN A 282 22.29 -5.65 -32.41
N GLY A 283 21.72 -4.86 -31.51
CA GLY A 283 22.23 -3.54 -31.13
C GLY A 283 23.65 -3.53 -30.53
N VAL A 284 24.14 -4.68 -30.05
CA VAL A 284 25.52 -4.81 -29.53
C VAL A 284 26.52 -4.99 -30.66
N THR A 285 26.14 -5.68 -31.74
CA THR A 285 27.09 -6.06 -32.80
C THR A 285 26.86 -5.37 -34.14
N GLY A 286 25.74 -4.66 -34.29
CA GLY A 286 25.29 -4.06 -35.55
C GLY A 286 24.83 -5.07 -36.61
N ARG A 287 24.82 -6.37 -36.31
CA ARG A 287 24.41 -7.42 -37.27
C ARG A 287 22.90 -7.57 -37.32
N GLN A 288 22.39 -7.84 -38.51
CA GLN A 288 21.01 -8.29 -38.70
C GLN A 288 20.96 -9.81 -38.63
N ILE A 289 20.12 -10.35 -37.75
CA ILE A 289 20.02 -11.79 -37.52
C ILE A 289 18.61 -12.30 -37.87
N PRO A 290 18.51 -13.47 -38.52
CA PRO A 290 17.22 -14.09 -38.85
C PRO A 290 16.46 -14.51 -37.59
N VAL A 291 15.13 -14.51 -37.71
CA VAL A 291 14.22 -14.96 -36.65
C VAL A 291 13.47 -16.21 -37.13
N ILE A 292 13.51 -17.27 -36.34
CA ILE A 292 12.89 -18.56 -36.62
C ILE A 292 11.79 -18.81 -35.61
N VAL A 293 10.62 -19.23 -36.08
CA VAL A 293 9.48 -19.60 -35.24
C VAL A 293 9.40 -21.11 -35.13
N VAL A 294 9.21 -21.59 -33.91
CA VAL A 294 9.05 -23.01 -33.55
C VAL A 294 7.73 -23.22 -32.82
N GLU A 295 7.23 -24.45 -32.79
CA GLU A 295 6.06 -24.80 -31.96
C GLU A 295 6.35 -24.55 -30.47
N ASP A 296 5.31 -24.28 -29.68
CA ASP A 296 5.47 -24.07 -28.23
C ASP A 296 6.03 -25.31 -27.49
N THR A 297 5.80 -26.49 -28.08
CA THR A 297 6.30 -27.81 -27.67
C THR A 297 7.79 -28.01 -27.95
N TYR A 298 8.39 -27.20 -28.84
CA TYR A 298 9.81 -27.27 -29.14
C TYR A 298 10.62 -26.74 -27.95
N GLN A 299 11.10 -27.66 -27.13
CA GLN A 299 11.88 -27.36 -25.92
C GLN A 299 13.24 -28.04 -26.00
N PRO A 300 14.22 -27.44 -26.68
CA PRO A 300 15.60 -27.77 -26.40
C PRO A 300 15.88 -27.41 -24.94
N ASP A 301 16.88 -28.05 -24.34
CA ASP A 301 17.39 -27.76 -22.99
C ASP A 301 18.08 -26.38 -22.93
N VAL A 302 17.31 -25.34 -23.25
CA VAL A 302 17.64 -23.92 -23.37
C VAL A 302 16.40 -23.14 -22.93
N THR A 303 16.55 -22.30 -21.92
CA THR A 303 15.41 -21.54 -21.37
C THR A 303 15.00 -20.40 -22.31
N SER A 304 13.69 -20.25 -22.54
CA SER A 304 13.11 -19.06 -23.18
C SER A 304 12.46 -18.16 -22.14
N PHE A 305 12.48 -16.85 -22.40
CA PHE A 305 11.77 -15.85 -21.60
C PHE A 305 10.90 -15.02 -22.55
N LEU A 306 9.67 -14.70 -22.13
CA LEU A 306 8.70 -14.01 -23.00
C LEU A 306 8.58 -14.64 -24.40
N ASN A 307 8.63 -15.97 -24.47
CA ASN A 307 8.56 -16.75 -25.71
C ASN A 307 9.66 -16.44 -26.74
N SER A 308 10.78 -15.85 -26.32
CA SER A 308 11.95 -15.57 -27.15
C SER A 308 13.24 -16.12 -26.52
N ARG A 309 14.26 -16.41 -27.36
CA ARG A 309 15.63 -16.71 -26.95
C ARG A 309 16.61 -16.59 -28.12
N ILE A 310 17.91 -16.62 -27.80
CA ILE A 310 18.98 -16.80 -28.80
C ILE A 310 19.04 -18.28 -29.22
N GLY A 311 19.32 -18.51 -30.50
CA GLY A 311 19.59 -19.82 -31.07
C GLY A 311 20.92 -20.42 -30.59
N ASN A 312 20.95 -21.74 -30.37
CA ASN A 312 22.12 -22.47 -29.89
C ASN A 312 22.55 -23.54 -30.90
N PHE A 313 23.75 -23.44 -31.46
CA PHE A 313 24.23 -24.37 -32.49
C PHE A 313 24.29 -25.84 -32.07
N GLN A 314 24.50 -26.14 -30.78
CA GLN A 314 24.56 -27.52 -30.30
C GLN A 314 23.19 -28.11 -30.04
N LYS A 315 22.26 -27.31 -29.51
CA LYS A 315 20.92 -27.75 -29.09
C LYS A 315 19.88 -27.60 -30.21
N ASP A 316 20.07 -26.68 -31.15
CA ASP A 316 19.16 -26.38 -32.27
C ASP A 316 19.65 -26.91 -33.62
N LYS A 317 20.33 -28.07 -33.65
CA LYS A 317 20.91 -28.64 -34.89
C LYS A 317 19.91 -28.72 -36.05
N ILE A 318 18.67 -29.13 -35.75
CA ILE A 318 17.58 -29.22 -36.73
C ILE A 318 17.31 -27.85 -37.38
N LEU A 319 17.33 -26.76 -36.59
CA LEU A 319 17.11 -25.41 -37.12
C LEU A 319 18.32 -24.94 -37.95
N VAL A 320 19.52 -25.19 -37.45
CA VAL A 320 20.79 -24.84 -38.11
C VAL A 320 20.88 -25.50 -39.49
N GLU A 321 20.61 -26.80 -39.56
CA GLU A 321 20.62 -27.58 -40.81
C GLU A 321 19.51 -27.13 -41.75
N LYS A 322 18.27 -27.03 -41.27
CA LYS A 322 17.10 -26.67 -42.11
C LYS A 322 17.23 -25.28 -42.74
N PHE A 323 17.78 -24.31 -42.00
CA PHE A 323 17.90 -22.92 -42.46
C PHE A 323 19.32 -22.51 -42.88
N ALA A 324 20.24 -23.48 -42.99
CA ALA A 324 21.63 -23.27 -43.40
C ALA A 324 22.34 -22.14 -42.61
N ILE A 325 22.20 -22.14 -41.29
CA ILE A 325 22.77 -21.10 -40.42
C ILE A 325 24.25 -21.40 -40.19
N ALA A 326 25.14 -20.47 -40.55
CA ALA A 326 26.58 -20.66 -40.38
C ALA A 326 27.05 -20.30 -38.96
N GLU A 327 27.83 -21.18 -38.31
CA GLU A 327 28.51 -20.81 -37.06
C GLU A 327 29.73 -19.91 -37.39
N PRO A 328 29.92 -18.79 -36.69
CA PRO A 328 31.03 -17.88 -36.93
C PRO A 328 32.37 -18.55 -36.59
N LYS A 329 33.33 -18.48 -37.52
CA LYS A 329 34.69 -19.00 -37.34
C LYS A 329 35.46 -18.32 -36.20
N HIS A 330 35.15 -17.05 -35.93
CA HIS A 330 35.74 -16.27 -34.83
C HIS A 330 34.63 -15.75 -33.91
N LYS A 331 34.68 -16.18 -32.64
CA LYS A 331 33.78 -15.66 -31.60
C LYS A 331 34.34 -14.35 -31.04
N ARG A 332 33.52 -13.30 -31.06
CA ARG A 332 33.83 -12.03 -30.40
C ARG A 332 33.93 -12.27 -28.90
N LYS A 333 35.00 -11.75 -28.30
CA LYS A 333 35.19 -11.70 -26.85
C LYS A 333 34.97 -10.26 -26.41
N LEU A 334 33.75 -9.97 -25.95
CA LEU A 334 33.40 -8.70 -25.32
C LEU A 334 33.35 -8.91 -23.82
N THR A 335 33.82 -7.94 -23.04
CA THR A 335 33.59 -7.93 -21.60
C THR A 335 32.13 -7.61 -21.30
N LYS A 336 31.69 -7.89 -20.07
CA LYS A 336 30.33 -7.50 -19.64
C LYS A 336 30.14 -5.99 -19.82
N ASN A 337 31.10 -5.16 -19.38
CA ASN A 337 30.99 -3.70 -19.49
C ASN A 337 30.86 -3.25 -20.96
N ASP A 338 31.66 -3.81 -21.88
CA ASP A 338 31.55 -3.47 -23.30
C ASP A 338 30.13 -3.71 -23.82
N ILE A 339 29.54 -4.87 -23.51
CA ILE A 339 28.17 -5.21 -23.94
C ILE A 339 27.15 -4.22 -23.37
N GLN A 340 27.27 -3.88 -22.08
CA GLN A 340 26.35 -2.96 -21.42
C GLN A 340 26.48 -1.53 -21.97
N GLU A 341 27.70 -1.04 -22.18
CA GLU A 341 27.96 0.28 -22.74
C GLU A 341 27.46 0.39 -24.19
N MET A 342 27.76 -0.60 -25.03
CA MET A 342 27.29 -0.63 -26.42
C MET A 342 25.76 -0.67 -26.50
N ALA A 343 25.12 -1.54 -25.72
CA ALA A 343 23.66 -1.63 -25.68
C ALA A 343 23.03 -0.34 -25.13
N SER A 344 23.60 0.24 -24.07
CA SER A 344 23.09 1.48 -23.47
C SER A 344 23.24 2.67 -24.40
N PHE A 345 24.40 2.81 -25.07
CA PHE A 345 24.68 3.90 -26.02
C PHE A 345 23.68 3.90 -27.19
N GLY A 346 23.35 2.71 -27.70
CA GLY A 346 22.33 2.55 -28.75
C GLY A 346 20.88 2.55 -28.27
N GLY A 347 20.62 2.62 -26.95
CA GLY A 347 19.26 2.54 -26.40
C GLY A 347 18.61 1.14 -26.53
N TYR A 348 19.43 0.09 -26.64
CA TYR A 348 19.06 -1.31 -26.87
C TYR A 348 19.08 -2.19 -25.61
N GLY A 349 19.21 -1.61 -24.42
CA GLY A 349 19.15 -2.34 -23.14
C GLY A 349 20.54 -2.67 -22.58
N GLY A 350 20.77 -3.94 -22.24
CA GLY A 350 22.02 -4.42 -21.63
C GLY A 350 22.05 -4.35 -20.09
N TYR A 351 20.90 -4.21 -19.44
CA TYR A 351 20.80 -4.14 -17.99
C TYR A 351 20.11 -5.38 -17.41
N GLU A 352 20.43 -5.71 -16.15
CA GLU A 352 19.79 -6.80 -15.43
C GLU A 352 18.35 -6.42 -15.03
N THR A 353 17.40 -7.32 -15.22
CA THR A 353 15.98 -7.08 -14.99
C THR A 353 15.21 -8.37 -14.71
N SER A 354 13.90 -8.22 -14.51
CA SER A 354 12.91 -9.26 -14.32
C SER A 354 12.82 -10.22 -15.52
N ARG A 355 12.45 -11.47 -15.25
CA ARG A 355 12.05 -12.44 -16.28
C ARG A 355 10.69 -12.16 -16.94
N THR A 356 9.78 -11.47 -16.25
CA THR A 356 8.35 -11.41 -16.62
C THR A 356 7.78 -9.99 -16.71
N LEU A 357 8.30 -9.03 -15.94
CA LEU A 357 7.77 -7.66 -15.91
C LEU A 357 7.89 -7.01 -17.28
N THR A 358 6.81 -6.46 -17.82
CA THR A 358 6.75 -5.79 -19.13
C THR A 358 6.76 -4.27 -18.99
N ASP A 359 6.92 -3.56 -20.11
CA ASP A 359 6.81 -2.10 -20.14
C ASP A 359 5.39 -1.63 -19.77
N TRP A 360 5.29 -0.45 -19.18
CA TRP A 360 4.02 0.15 -18.82
C TRP A 360 3.41 0.88 -20.00
N VAL A 361 2.27 0.37 -20.51
CA VAL A 361 1.51 1.00 -21.58
C VAL A 361 0.68 2.15 -21.02
N VAL A 362 1.04 3.39 -21.37
CA VAL A 362 0.42 4.60 -20.80
C VAL A 362 -0.59 5.29 -21.72
N SER A 363 -0.60 4.97 -23.01
CA SER A 363 -1.59 5.52 -23.96
C SER A 363 -3.01 5.02 -23.69
N ARG A 364 -3.99 5.93 -23.75
CA ARG A 364 -5.43 5.63 -23.70
C ARG A 364 -6.16 6.42 -24.80
N GLN A 365 -7.00 5.74 -25.57
CA GLN A 365 -7.82 6.35 -26.63
C GLN A 365 -9.14 6.87 -26.04
N ARG A 366 -9.05 7.86 -25.14
CA ARG A 366 -10.18 8.34 -24.32
C ARG A 366 -10.31 9.85 -24.34
N GLY A 367 -11.51 10.40 -24.15
CA GLY A 367 -11.75 11.84 -24.07
C GLY A 367 -11.24 12.46 -22.76
N TRP A 368 -11.40 11.74 -21.64
CA TRP A 368 -11.16 12.28 -20.29
C TRP A 368 -9.88 11.73 -19.64
N GLY A 369 -8.75 12.40 -19.83
CA GLY A 369 -7.46 12.06 -19.23
C GLY A 369 -6.39 13.12 -19.52
N THR A 370 -5.23 13.01 -18.88
CA THR A 370 -4.10 13.93 -19.11
C THR A 370 -3.64 13.83 -20.57
N PRO A 371 -3.68 14.91 -21.38
CA PRO A 371 -3.21 14.87 -22.77
C PRO A 371 -1.72 14.51 -22.86
N ILE A 372 -1.34 13.66 -23.81
CA ILE A 372 0.07 13.32 -24.05
C ILE A 372 0.77 14.53 -24.70
N PRO A 373 1.83 15.09 -24.10
CA PRO A 373 2.46 16.34 -24.54
C PRO A 373 3.47 16.11 -25.68
N MET A 374 3.05 15.42 -26.74
CA MET A 374 3.89 15.06 -27.90
C MET A 374 3.32 15.63 -29.20
N ILE A 375 4.19 16.17 -30.04
CA ILE A 375 3.88 16.70 -31.37
C ILE A 375 4.52 15.77 -32.41
N GLN A 376 3.74 15.36 -33.40
CA GLN A 376 4.23 14.72 -34.60
C GLN A 376 4.51 15.79 -35.67
N THR A 377 5.77 15.96 -36.03
CA THR A 377 6.21 16.92 -37.05
C THR A 377 5.90 16.42 -38.47
N LYS A 378 5.98 17.32 -39.46
CA LYS A 378 5.72 16.98 -40.88
C LYS A 378 6.67 15.92 -41.45
N ASP A 379 7.89 15.82 -40.93
CA ASP A 379 8.87 14.79 -41.28
C ASP A 379 8.68 13.47 -40.50
N GLY A 380 7.58 13.35 -39.73
CA GLY A 380 7.20 12.14 -39.02
C GLY A 380 7.91 11.92 -37.68
N LYS A 381 8.79 12.83 -37.26
CA LYS A 381 9.43 12.76 -35.93
C LYS A 381 8.43 13.11 -34.83
N ARG A 382 8.73 12.63 -33.62
CA ARG A 382 7.94 12.93 -32.41
C ARG A 382 8.79 13.75 -31.46
N VAL A 383 8.26 14.89 -31.05
CA VAL A 383 8.96 15.87 -30.22
C VAL A 383 8.09 16.18 -29.00
N ALA A 384 8.71 16.23 -27.83
CA ALA A 384 8.02 16.64 -26.61
C ALA A 384 7.81 18.16 -26.59
N VAL A 385 6.69 18.61 -26.03
CA VAL A 385 6.43 20.04 -25.79
C VAL A 385 7.48 20.62 -24.84
N GLN A 386 7.89 21.87 -25.10
CA GLN A 386 8.80 22.59 -24.20
C GLN A 386 8.20 22.72 -22.80
N LEU A 387 8.99 22.41 -21.77
CA LEU A 387 8.51 22.31 -20.37
C LEU A 387 7.86 23.60 -19.84
N ASN A 388 8.31 24.77 -20.30
CA ASN A 388 7.77 26.08 -19.93
C ASN A 388 6.47 26.45 -20.67
N LYS A 389 6.06 25.67 -21.69
CA LYS A 389 4.82 25.84 -22.46
C LYS A 389 3.72 24.86 -22.02
N LEU A 390 3.97 24.01 -21.03
CA LEU A 390 2.97 23.15 -20.40
C LEU A 390 1.98 23.98 -19.55
N PRO A 391 0.71 23.56 -19.40
CA PRO A 391 0.13 22.30 -19.89
C PRO A 391 -0.40 22.33 -21.33
N VAL A 392 -0.43 21.15 -21.96
CA VAL A 392 -1.29 20.86 -23.14
C VAL A 392 -2.70 20.55 -22.65
N LEU A 393 -3.71 21.21 -23.19
CA LEU A 393 -5.11 21.02 -22.77
C LEU A 393 -5.82 19.95 -23.59
N GLY A 394 -6.95 19.44 -23.09
CA GLY A 394 -7.76 18.44 -23.80
C GLY A 394 -8.23 18.92 -25.18
N SER A 395 -8.47 20.23 -25.33
CA SER A 395 -8.85 20.87 -26.60
C SER A 395 -7.74 20.92 -27.64
N ASP A 396 -6.48 20.75 -27.25
CA ASP A 396 -5.32 20.81 -28.16
C ASP A 396 -5.04 19.46 -28.84
N ARG A 397 -5.66 18.37 -28.38
CA ARG A 397 -5.43 17.00 -28.89
C ARG A 397 -5.82 16.88 -30.36
N GLY A 398 -4.93 16.28 -31.15
CA GLY A 398 -5.13 16.10 -32.59
C GLY A 398 -5.17 17.39 -33.41
N GLN A 399 -4.97 18.56 -32.80
CA GLN A 399 -4.94 19.84 -33.51
C GLN A 399 -3.58 20.06 -34.18
N GLU A 400 -3.59 20.73 -35.33
CA GLU A 400 -2.37 21.28 -35.92
C GLU A 400 -1.95 22.50 -35.11
N VAL A 401 -0.66 22.56 -34.77
CA VAL A 401 -0.08 23.62 -33.95
C VAL A 401 1.16 24.18 -34.59
N ASP A 402 1.41 25.46 -34.32
CA ASP A 402 2.61 26.14 -34.73
C ASP A 402 3.66 26.19 -33.61
N LYS A 403 4.87 26.56 -34.03
CA LYS A 403 6.04 26.70 -33.18
C LYS A 403 5.88 27.76 -32.08
N GLU A 404 5.05 28.76 -32.25
CA GLU A 404 4.93 29.89 -31.32
C GLU A 404 4.28 29.45 -30.01
N ARG A 405 3.24 28.62 -30.10
CA ARG A 405 2.49 28.17 -28.92
C ARG A 405 3.25 27.10 -28.12
N PHE A 406 3.84 26.10 -28.77
CA PHE A 406 4.38 24.91 -28.08
C PHE A 406 5.86 24.60 -28.35
N GLY A 407 6.54 25.43 -29.14
CA GLY A 407 7.96 25.31 -29.43
C GLY A 407 8.32 24.45 -30.65
N GLU A 408 7.34 23.78 -31.26
CA GLU A 408 7.48 23.02 -32.51
C GLU A 408 6.15 23.03 -33.29
N SER A 409 6.22 22.89 -34.62
CA SER A 409 5.05 22.79 -35.48
C SER A 409 4.72 21.34 -35.85
N GLY A 410 3.44 20.98 -35.84
CA GLY A 410 3.00 19.63 -36.19
C GLY A 410 1.58 19.33 -35.71
N VAL A 411 1.25 18.04 -35.56
CA VAL A 411 -0.05 17.59 -35.04
C VAL A 411 0.14 17.01 -33.64
N PHE A 412 -0.67 17.45 -32.69
CA PHE A 412 -0.64 16.90 -31.34
C PHE A 412 -1.11 15.44 -31.28
N ASP A 413 -0.50 14.67 -30.39
CA ASP A 413 -0.96 13.32 -30.11
C ASP A 413 -2.45 13.31 -29.71
N THR A 414 -3.17 12.32 -30.21
CA THR A 414 -4.60 12.18 -29.95
C THR A 414 -4.88 11.44 -28.66
N ASP A 415 -3.93 10.72 -28.08
CA ASP A 415 -4.16 9.90 -26.88
C ASP A 415 -4.02 10.69 -25.57
N THR A 416 -4.54 10.12 -24.49
CA THR A 416 -4.32 10.57 -23.11
C THR A 416 -3.47 9.57 -22.33
N LEU A 417 -2.92 10.01 -21.21
CA LEU A 417 -2.20 9.17 -20.26
C LEU A 417 -3.17 8.37 -19.38
N ASP A 418 -2.72 7.20 -18.97
CA ASP A 418 -3.33 6.35 -17.96
C ASP A 418 -3.50 7.06 -16.61
N THR A 419 -4.61 6.81 -15.91
CA THR A 419 -4.90 7.43 -14.60
C THR A 419 -3.92 7.01 -13.52
N PHE A 420 -3.32 5.83 -13.65
CA PHE A 420 -2.24 5.39 -12.75
C PHE A 420 -1.01 6.32 -12.82
N PHE A 421 -0.86 7.11 -13.88
CA PHE A 421 0.21 8.09 -13.96
C PHE A 421 -0.04 9.26 -13.01
N ASP A 422 -1.24 9.82 -13.02
CA ASP A 422 -1.59 10.92 -12.12
C ASP A 422 -1.47 10.51 -10.63
N SER A 423 -1.89 9.28 -10.31
CA SER A 423 -1.77 8.72 -8.96
C SER A 423 -0.36 8.22 -8.59
N ALA A 424 0.59 8.13 -9.52
CA ALA A 424 1.95 7.68 -9.20
C ALA A 424 2.80 8.72 -8.44
N TRP A 425 2.35 9.97 -8.30
CA TRP A 425 3.19 11.04 -7.69
C TRP A 425 2.41 12.07 -6.85
N TYR A 426 1.08 11.97 -6.76
CA TYR A 426 0.21 12.91 -6.04
C TYR A 426 0.60 13.17 -4.58
N TYR A 427 1.23 12.21 -3.90
CA TYR A 427 1.75 12.36 -2.54
C TYR A 427 2.83 13.44 -2.42
N LEU A 428 3.59 13.71 -3.48
CA LEU A 428 4.50 14.86 -3.52
C LEU A 428 3.70 16.15 -3.61
N ARG A 429 2.65 16.17 -4.45
CA ARG A 429 1.95 17.40 -4.77
C ARG A 429 1.18 17.98 -3.59
N TYR A 430 0.66 17.15 -2.70
CA TYR A 430 0.03 17.64 -1.46
C TYR A 430 0.95 18.54 -0.63
N LEU A 431 2.25 18.28 -0.63
CA LEU A 431 3.21 19.06 0.14
C LEU A 431 3.42 20.46 -0.43
N ASP A 432 3.13 20.67 -1.73
CA ASP A 432 3.41 21.92 -2.44
C ASP A 432 2.37 22.24 -3.53
N ASN A 433 1.08 22.05 -3.23
CA ASN A 433 -0.01 22.06 -4.22
C ASN A 433 -0.20 23.41 -4.94
N LYS A 434 0.30 24.51 -4.36
CA LYS A 434 0.19 25.88 -4.91
C LYS A 434 1.40 26.29 -5.76
N ASN A 435 2.48 25.49 -5.82
CA ASN A 435 3.72 25.86 -6.52
C ASN A 435 3.59 25.74 -8.04
N LYS A 436 3.77 26.85 -8.76
CA LYS A 436 3.61 26.91 -10.22
C LYS A 436 4.92 26.77 -11.00
N SER A 437 6.06 26.84 -10.31
CA SER A 437 7.41 26.87 -10.92
C SER A 437 8.11 25.52 -10.91
N GLU A 438 7.79 24.65 -9.96
CA GLU A 438 8.41 23.33 -9.81
C GLU A 438 7.39 22.29 -9.32
N LEU A 439 7.71 21.01 -9.54
CA LEU A 439 6.91 19.87 -9.09
C LEU A 439 6.72 19.91 -7.57
N ILE A 440 7.82 20.11 -6.85
CA ILE A 440 7.92 20.19 -5.40
C ILE A 440 9.20 20.96 -5.02
N SER A 441 9.10 21.91 -4.09
CA SER A 441 10.23 22.68 -3.58
C SER A 441 11.12 21.89 -2.63
N LYS A 442 12.40 22.28 -2.53
CA LYS A 442 13.34 21.75 -1.51
C LYS A 442 12.79 21.89 -0.08
N GLY A 443 12.03 22.96 0.19
CA GLY A 443 11.41 23.20 1.49
C GLY A 443 10.28 22.22 1.80
N ALA A 444 9.43 21.91 0.82
CA ALA A 444 8.37 20.92 0.96
C ALA A 444 8.91 19.47 1.04
N MET A 445 10.01 19.19 0.32
CA MET A 445 10.66 17.88 0.28
C MET A 445 11.07 17.33 1.65
N LYS A 446 11.36 18.18 2.64
CA LYS A 446 11.74 17.74 4.01
C LYS A 446 10.65 16.89 4.70
N ASN A 447 9.41 16.99 4.22
CA ASN A 447 8.27 16.26 4.77
C ASN A 447 8.13 14.84 4.19
N MET A 448 8.89 14.51 3.14
CA MET A 448 9.01 13.16 2.61
C MET A 448 9.96 12.30 3.47
N PRO A 449 9.80 10.96 3.46
CA PRO A 449 8.73 10.20 2.81
C PRO A 449 7.39 10.32 3.54
N VAL A 450 6.32 9.77 2.95
CA VAL A 450 5.07 9.50 3.68
C VAL A 450 5.39 8.52 4.82
N ASP A 451 5.01 8.84 6.05
CA ASP A 451 5.31 8.00 7.20
C ASP A 451 4.38 6.79 7.27
N VAL A 452 3.08 7.01 7.05
CA VAL A 452 2.07 5.94 7.03
C VAL A 452 1.14 6.15 5.85
N TYR A 453 1.12 5.18 4.93
CA TYR A 453 0.16 5.11 3.85
C TYR A 453 -0.99 4.17 4.22
N VAL A 454 -2.23 4.58 3.99
CA VAL A 454 -3.44 3.77 4.26
C VAL A 454 -4.20 3.58 2.95
N GLY A 455 -4.39 2.34 2.53
CA GLY A 455 -5.05 2.04 1.25
C GLY A 455 -5.41 0.57 1.11
N GLY A 456 -6.23 0.25 0.10
CA GLY A 456 -6.65 -1.12 -0.16
C GLY A 456 -5.48 -2.02 -0.60
N ILE A 457 -5.46 -3.26 -0.11
CA ILE A 457 -4.43 -4.26 -0.47
C ILE A 457 -4.42 -4.57 -1.98
N GLU A 458 -5.55 -4.38 -2.67
CA GLU A 458 -5.65 -4.56 -4.12
C GLU A 458 -4.73 -3.66 -4.94
N HIS A 459 -4.25 -2.56 -4.34
CA HIS A 459 -3.40 -1.57 -5.01
C HIS A 459 -1.90 -1.85 -4.84
N ALA A 460 -1.54 -2.93 -4.14
CA ALA A 460 -0.17 -3.37 -3.87
C ALA A 460 0.66 -3.60 -5.15
N ALA A 461 0.10 -4.33 -6.12
CA ALA A 461 0.83 -4.74 -7.33
C ALA A 461 0.94 -3.62 -8.38
N VAL A 462 -0.05 -2.72 -8.45
CA VAL A 462 -0.21 -1.77 -9.57
C VAL A 462 0.17 -0.35 -9.14
N HIS A 463 -0.73 0.33 -8.43
CA HIS A 463 -0.54 1.72 -7.98
C HIS A 463 0.77 1.90 -7.20
N MET A 464 1.01 1.05 -6.19
CA MET A 464 2.22 1.18 -5.37
C MET A 464 3.49 0.88 -6.17
N PHE A 465 3.42 0.01 -7.18
CA PHE A 465 4.56 -0.24 -8.07
C PHE A 465 4.88 1.00 -8.90
N PHE A 466 3.87 1.61 -9.54
CA PHE A 466 4.08 2.83 -10.33
C PHE A 466 4.53 4.02 -9.48
N ALA A 467 3.98 4.17 -8.27
CA ALA A 467 4.42 5.21 -7.34
C ALA A 467 5.89 5.09 -6.97
N ARG A 468 6.38 3.86 -6.71
CA ARG A 468 7.80 3.59 -6.47
C ARG A 468 8.63 3.80 -7.72
N PHE A 469 8.19 3.34 -8.89
CA PHE A 469 8.90 3.57 -10.15
C PHE A 469 9.12 5.06 -10.41
N VAL A 470 8.07 5.89 -10.33
CA VAL A 470 8.16 7.34 -10.55
C VAL A 470 9.06 7.99 -9.49
N ALA A 471 8.98 7.57 -8.22
CA ALA A 471 9.89 8.07 -7.18
C ALA A 471 11.36 7.75 -7.47
N TYR A 472 11.67 6.52 -7.90
CA TYR A 472 13.04 6.15 -8.28
C TYR A 472 13.55 6.98 -9.47
N PHE A 473 12.70 7.19 -10.48
CA PHE A 473 13.04 8.06 -11.61
C PHE A 473 13.28 9.51 -11.17
N LEU A 474 12.37 10.10 -10.39
CA LEU A 474 12.51 11.46 -9.87
C LEU A 474 13.75 11.63 -8.99
N LYS A 475 14.16 10.57 -8.28
CA LYS A 475 15.42 10.57 -7.53
C LYS A 475 16.63 10.58 -8.46
N ASP A 476 16.63 9.78 -9.53
CA ASP A 476 17.74 9.71 -10.48
C ASP A 476 18.02 11.05 -11.15
N ILE A 477 16.98 11.85 -11.38
CA ILE A 477 17.09 13.21 -11.93
C ILE A 477 17.19 14.30 -10.85
N ASN A 478 17.45 13.92 -9.59
CA ASN A 478 17.65 14.79 -8.43
C ASN A 478 16.47 15.73 -8.07
N VAL A 479 15.24 15.36 -8.44
CA VAL A 479 14.02 16.10 -8.04
C VAL A 479 13.63 15.76 -6.60
N ILE A 480 13.80 14.50 -6.20
CA ILE A 480 13.53 14.04 -4.82
C ILE A 480 14.76 13.35 -4.22
N GLN A 481 14.85 13.30 -2.90
CA GLN A 481 16.00 12.71 -2.18
C GLN A 481 15.81 11.23 -1.84
N THR A 482 14.56 10.83 -1.57
CA THR A 482 14.20 9.47 -1.13
C THR A 482 13.52 8.72 -2.26
N ALA A 483 13.97 7.49 -2.54
CA ALA A 483 13.44 6.68 -3.62
C ALA A 483 12.13 5.96 -3.24
N GLU A 484 12.02 5.58 -1.97
CA GLU A 484 10.84 4.87 -1.46
C GLU A 484 9.84 5.90 -0.91
N PRO A 485 8.64 6.04 -1.52
CA PRO A 485 7.73 7.11 -1.17
C PRO A 485 6.95 6.89 0.13
N PHE A 486 6.82 5.64 0.60
CA PHE A 486 6.04 5.28 1.78
C PHE A 486 6.89 4.46 2.76
N THR A 487 7.07 4.92 4.00
CA THR A 487 7.83 4.21 5.03
C THR A 487 7.05 3.00 5.54
N ASP A 488 5.79 3.21 5.91
CA ASP A 488 4.91 2.18 6.48
C ASP A 488 3.58 2.13 5.74
N LEU A 489 2.91 0.98 5.84
CA LEU A 489 1.67 0.69 5.13
C LEU A 489 0.66 0.00 6.04
N ILE A 490 -0.54 0.57 6.07
CA ILE A 490 -1.73 -0.08 6.65
C ILE A 490 -2.60 -0.54 5.47
N PRO A 491 -2.42 -1.78 4.98
CA PRO A 491 -3.29 -2.32 3.95
C PRO A 491 -4.68 -2.56 4.57
N GLN A 492 -5.70 -2.01 3.94
CA GLN A 492 -7.08 -2.16 4.38
C GLN A 492 -7.73 -3.36 3.67
N GLY A 493 -8.36 -4.22 4.46
CA GLY A 493 -9.17 -5.32 3.96
C GLY A 493 -10.51 -4.83 3.44
N ILE A 494 -10.99 -5.42 2.35
CA ILE A 494 -12.20 -4.98 1.63
C ILE A 494 -13.44 -4.99 2.55
N VAL A 495 -14.26 -3.93 2.48
CA VAL A 495 -15.61 -3.93 3.06
C VAL A 495 -16.56 -4.54 2.04
N ARG A 496 -17.25 -5.60 2.45
CA ARG A 496 -18.16 -6.39 1.63
C ARG A 496 -19.60 -6.06 1.98
N GLY A 497 -20.41 -5.81 0.97
CA GLY A 497 -21.86 -5.66 1.10
C GLY A 497 -22.55 -6.98 0.87
N LYS A 498 -23.71 -7.18 1.49
CA LYS A 498 -24.59 -8.30 1.16
C LYS A 498 -25.15 -8.08 -0.25
N THR A 499 -24.83 -8.98 -1.16
CA THR A 499 -25.15 -8.92 -2.58
C THR A 499 -26.20 -9.99 -2.90
N PHE A 500 -27.22 -9.60 -3.63
CA PHE A 500 -28.28 -10.49 -4.06
C PHE A 500 -28.13 -10.80 -5.56
N ILE A 501 -28.15 -12.09 -5.90
CA ILE A 501 -27.91 -12.57 -7.26
C ILE A 501 -29.05 -13.50 -7.64
N GLU A 502 -29.71 -13.24 -8.76
CA GLU A 502 -30.69 -14.14 -9.34
C GLU A 502 -30.00 -15.46 -9.76
N LYS A 503 -30.48 -16.61 -9.27
CA LYS A 503 -29.79 -17.91 -9.45
C LYS A 503 -29.63 -18.32 -10.91
N GLU A 504 -30.66 -18.12 -11.73
CA GLU A 504 -30.65 -18.59 -13.11
C GLU A 504 -29.87 -17.67 -14.05
N THR A 505 -29.99 -16.35 -13.87
CA THR A 505 -29.43 -15.35 -14.80
C THR A 505 -28.08 -14.80 -14.34
N GLY A 506 -27.75 -14.91 -13.06
CA GLY A 506 -26.59 -14.25 -12.46
C GLY A 506 -26.75 -12.73 -12.30
N LYS A 507 -27.95 -12.18 -12.52
CA LYS A 507 -28.22 -10.74 -12.44
C LYS A 507 -28.17 -10.25 -10.99
N TYR A 508 -27.47 -9.13 -10.78
CA TYR A 508 -27.44 -8.44 -9.48
C TYR A 508 -28.75 -7.71 -9.20
N LEU A 509 -29.26 -7.87 -7.97
CA LEU A 509 -30.54 -7.32 -7.52
C LEU A 509 -30.33 -6.31 -6.38
N GLY A 510 -31.23 -5.33 -6.29
CA GLY A 510 -31.31 -4.44 -5.12
C GLY A 510 -31.87 -5.18 -3.90
N SER A 511 -31.48 -4.78 -2.70
CA SER A 511 -31.99 -5.37 -1.46
C SER A 511 -33.51 -5.24 -1.29
N GLU A 512 -34.07 -4.19 -1.88
CA GLU A 512 -35.48 -3.80 -1.91
C GLU A 512 -36.33 -4.70 -2.82
N ASP A 513 -35.70 -5.37 -3.78
CA ASP A 513 -36.33 -6.27 -4.75
C ASP A 513 -36.41 -7.72 -4.25
N VAL A 514 -35.81 -8.01 -3.08
CA VAL A 514 -35.69 -9.36 -2.52
C VAL A 514 -36.57 -9.49 -1.30
N GLN A 515 -37.26 -10.63 -1.19
CA GLN A 515 -38.03 -11.02 -0.02
C GLN A 515 -37.60 -12.39 0.50
N GLN A 516 -37.83 -12.62 1.79
CA GLN A 516 -37.62 -13.92 2.40
C GLN A 516 -38.95 -14.66 2.51
N SER A 517 -39.03 -15.86 1.91
CA SER A 517 -40.18 -16.76 1.99
C SER A 517 -39.72 -18.10 2.56
N GLY A 518 -39.95 -18.31 3.86
CA GLY A 518 -39.37 -19.43 4.62
C GLY A 518 -37.84 -19.36 4.69
N ASP A 519 -37.17 -20.44 4.30
CA ASP A 519 -35.69 -20.54 4.25
C ASP A 519 -35.09 -20.04 2.93
N LYS A 520 -35.91 -19.61 1.96
CA LYS A 520 -35.46 -19.17 0.64
C LYS A 520 -35.60 -17.66 0.47
N LEU A 521 -34.65 -17.07 -0.25
CA LEU A 521 -34.75 -15.71 -0.77
C LEU A 521 -35.32 -15.77 -2.19
N THR A 522 -36.33 -14.95 -2.47
CA THR A 522 -36.97 -14.87 -3.78
C THR A 522 -37.18 -13.42 -4.19
N LEU A 523 -37.45 -13.21 -5.47
CA LEU A 523 -37.75 -11.89 -6.00
C LEU A 523 -39.15 -11.44 -5.51
N LYS A 524 -39.27 -10.19 -5.08
CA LYS A 524 -40.49 -9.64 -4.50
C LYS A 524 -41.66 -9.64 -5.48
N ASN A 525 -41.36 -9.42 -6.76
CA ASN A 525 -42.35 -9.38 -7.84
C ASN A 525 -42.58 -10.75 -8.50
N ASP A 526 -41.73 -11.74 -8.23
CA ASP A 526 -41.87 -13.10 -8.74
C ASP A 526 -41.25 -14.10 -7.75
N SER A 527 -42.11 -14.78 -6.99
CA SER A 527 -41.67 -15.73 -5.97
C SER A 527 -41.15 -17.06 -6.53
N SER A 528 -41.25 -17.29 -7.84
CA SER A 528 -40.65 -18.46 -8.50
C SER A 528 -39.14 -18.29 -8.74
N VAL A 529 -38.67 -17.04 -8.79
CA VAL A 529 -37.26 -16.72 -9.02
C VAL A 529 -36.50 -16.77 -7.71
N GLU A 530 -35.60 -17.74 -7.60
CA GLU A 530 -34.72 -17.89 -6.44
C GLU A 530 -33.51 -16.93 -6.50
N VAL A 531 -33.14 -16.43 -5.32
CA VAL A 531 -32.06 -15.46 -5.15
C VAL A 531 -31.01 -16.03 -4.21
N ASP A 532 -29.75 -15.95 -4.61
CA ASP A 532 -28.60 -16.19 -3.73
C ASP A 532 -28.20 -14.91 -3.01
N ALA A 533 -27.75 -15.05 -1.76
CA ALA A 533 -27.16 -13.96 -0.98
C ALA A 533 -25.72 -14.29 -0.60
N VAL A 534 -24.79 -13.48 -1.09
CA VAL A 534 -23.34 -13.62 -0.85
C VAL A 534 -22.74 -12.29 -0.42
N TYR A 535 -21.59 -12.30 0.24
CA TYR A 535 -20.86 -11.07 0.57
C TYR A 535 -19.77 -10.80 -0.46
N GLU A 536 -19.90 -9.71 -1.21
CA GLU A 536 -18.92 -9.29 -2.21
C GLU A 536 -18.43 -7.86 -1.96
N LYS A 537 -17.30 -7.47 -2.57
CA LYS A 537 -16.81 -6.09 -2.57
C LYS A 537 -17.94 -5.13 -2.94
N MET A 538 -18.11 -4.05 -2.16
CA MET A 538 -19.11 -3.04 -2.45
C MET A 538 -18.82 -2.38 -3.80
N SER A 539 -19.81 -2.35 -4.69
CA SER A 539 -19.77 -1.62 -5.95
C SER A 539 -21.17 -1.18 -6.37
N LYS A 540 -21.23 -0.16 -7.23
CA LYS A 540 -22.50 0.29 -7.81
C LYS A 540 -23.14 -0.77 -8.70
N SER A 541 -22.34 -1.49 -9.49
CA SER A 541 -22.83 -2.52 -10.41
C SER A 541 -23.47 -3.73 -9.71
N LYS A 542 -23.14 -3.94 -8.43
CA LYS A 542 -23.65 -5.05 -7.61
C LYS A 542 -24.84 -4.66 -6.73
N ASN A 543 -25.27 -3.40 -6.76
CA ASN A 543 -26.34 -2.86 -5.91
C ASN A 543 -26.19 -3.17 -4.41
N ASN A 544 -24.95 -3.34 -3.93
CA ASN A 544 -24.64 -3.75 -2.55
C ASN A 544 -23.89 -2.66 -1.75
N GLY A 545 -23.74 -1.47 -2.33
CA GLY A 545 -23.08 -0.33 -1.70
C GLY A 545 -23.98 0.34 -0.67
N VAL A 546 -23.45 0.55 0.54
CA VAL A 546 -24.18 1.26 1.60
C VAL A 546 -23.81 2.74 1.58
N ASP A 547 -24.81 3.61 1.41
CA ASP A 547 -24.64 5.07 1.36
C ASP A 547 -24.12 5.58 2.71
N LEU A 548 -22.96 6.23 2.67
CA LEU A 548 -22.33 6.82 3.85
C LEU A 548 -23.21 7.86 4.52
N ALA A 549 -23.87 8.74 3.76
CA ALA A 549 -24.65 9.83 4.34
C ALA A 549 -25.86 9.30 5.14
N ALA A 550 -26.54 8.28 4.62
CA ALA A 550 -27.66 7.63 5.30
C ALA A 550 -27.23 6.98 6.63
N ILE A 551 -26.04 6.36 6.66
CA ILE A 551 -25.49 5.77 7.88
C ILE A 551 -25.09 6.84 8.90
N LEU A 552 -24.45 7.92 8.46
CA LEU A 552 -24.10 9.03 9.36
C LEU A 552 -25.35 9.69 9.96
N ASP A 553 -26.40 9.88 9.16
CA ASP A 553 -27.65 10.51 9.63
C ASP A 553 -28.44 9.59 10.60
N SER A 554 -28.31 8.27 10.47
CA SER A 554 -29.03 7.28 11.31
C SER A 554 -28.27 6.81 12.55
N GLU A 555 -26.96 6.54 12.43
CA GLU A 555 -26.12 5.97 13.50
C GLU A 555 -25.21 7.02 14.17
N GLY A 556 -24.91 8.14 13.51
CA GLY A 556 -23.93 9.12 13.97
C GLY A 556 -22.49 8.78 13.55
N VAL A 557 -21.62 9.80 13.59
CA VAL A 557 -20.20 9.72 13.22
C VAL A 557 -19.44 8.74 14.11
N ASP A 558 -19.51 8.88 15.43
CA ASP A 558 -18.69 8.11 16.36
C ASP A 558 -19.05 6.62 16.36
N MET A 559 -20.34 6.30 16.28
CA MET A 559 -20.79 4.91 16.19
C MET A 559 -20.35 4.25 14.89
N THR A 560 -20.44 4.99 13.77
CA THR A 560 -19.97 4.52 12.45
C THR A 560 -18.47 4.24 12.47
N ARG A 561 -17.68 5.15 13.07
CA ARG A 561 -16.23 4.98 13.22
C ARG A 561 -15.90 3.74 14.06
N LEU A 562 -16.53 3.59 15.22
CA LEU A 562 -16.30 2.46 16.11
C LEU A 562 -16.66 1.14 15.46
N ARG A 563 -17.79 1.07 14.75
CA ARG A 563 -18.19 -0.13 13.99
C ARG A 563 -17.11 -0.55 13.00
N LEU A 564 -16.52 0.40 12.29
CA LEU A 564 -15.48 0.14 11.28
C LEU A 564 -14.14 -0.27 11.89
N LEU A 565 -13.76 0.34 13.02
CA LEU A 565 -12.48 0.10 13.68
C LEU A 565 -12.49 -1.17 14.55
N GLU A 566 -13.64 -1.57 15.08
CA GLU A 566 -13.79 -2.73 15.96
C GLU A 566 -14.00 -4.03 15.19
N ALA A 567 -14.78 -4.00 14.11
CA ALA A 567 -15.27 -5.19 13.42
C ALA A 567 -14.17 -6.19 13.00
N ALA A 568 -12.99 -5.69 12.60
CA ALA A 568 -11.85 -6.53 12.27
C ALA A 568 -10.54 -5.75 12.34
N ALA A 569 -9.41 -6.48 12.39
CA ALA A 569 -8.10 -5.87 12.15
C ALA A 569 -8.10 -5.11 10.81
N PRO A 570 -7.37 -3.99 10.66
CA PRO A 570 -7.42 -3.19 9.42
C PRO A 570 -7.23 -3.98 8.13
N ARG A 571 -6.32 -4.98 8.15
CA ARG A 571 -6.01 -5.85 7.00
C ARG A 571 -7.11 -6.86 6.67
N ALA A 572 -7.96 -7.23 7.63
CA ALA A 572 -8.99 -8.23 7.46
C ALA A 572 -10.25 -7.66 6.77
N PRO A 573 -10.93 -8.42 5.90
CA PRO A 573 -12.18 -8.00 5.30
C PRO A 573 -13.28 -7.85 6.37
N ILE A 574 -14.27 -6.99 6.11
CA ILE A 574 -15.46 -6.83 6.95
C ILE A 574 -16.70 -7.13 6.10
N ASN A 575 -17.58 -7.99 6.60
CA ASN A 575 -18.94 -8.12 6.09
C ASN A 575 -19.82 -7.06 6.77
N TRP A 576 -20.27 -6.09 5.99
CA TRP A 576 -21.10 -5.01 6.54
C TRP A 576 -22.46 -5.56 6.97
N GLY A 577 -22.90 -5.17 8.17
CA GLY A 577 -24.15 -5.67 8.76
C GLY A 577 -23.96 -6.71 9.86
N GLU A 578 -22.82 -7.42 9.89
CA GLU A 578 -22.61 -8.53 10.84
C GLU A 578 -22.05 -8.10 12.20
N THR A 579 -21.50 -6.88 12.30
CA THR A 579 -20.92 -6.35 13.54
C THR A 579 -21.99 -6.08 14.60
N ASP A 580 -21.86 -6.69 15.79
CA ASP A 580 -22.75 -6.43 16.92
C ASP A 580 -22.40 -5.11 17.63
N LEU A 581 -23.23 -4.09 17.43
CA LEU A 581 -23.07 -2.78 18.08
C LEU A 581 -23.39 -2.79 19.58
N LYS A 582 -24.05 -3.82 20.12
CA LYS A 582 -24.41 -3.88 21.54
C LYS A 582 -23.17 -3.88 22.44
N GLY A 583 -22.11 -4.58 22.03
CA GLY A 583 -20.85 -4.63 22.78
C GLY A 583 -20.21 -3.25 22.92
N ILE A 584 -20.07 -2.54 21.80
CA ILE A 584 -19.49 -1.19 21.73
C ILE A 584 -20.33 -0.17 22.51
N LYS A 585 -21.66 -0.19 22.35
CA LYS A 585 -22.54 0.70 23.13
C LYS A 585 -22.38 0.48 24.63
N LYS A 586 -22.38 -0.78 25.08
CA LYS A 586 -22.13 -1.13 26.49
C LYS A 586 -20.75 -0.72 26.99
N LEU A 587 -19.73 -0.62 26.12
CA LEU A 587 -18.43 -0.07 26.49
C LEU A 587 -18.55 1.43 26.75
N LEU A 588 -19.14 2.19 25.83
CA LEU A 588 -19.36 3.62 25.98
C LEU A 588 -20.19 3.95 27.22
N ASP A 589 -21.29 3.21 27.46
CA ASP A 589 -22.13 3.36 28.66
C ASP A 589 -21.33 3.10 29.95
N ARG A 590 -20.42 2.11 29.94
CA ARG A 590 -19.55 1.83 31.09
C ARG A 590 -18.56 2.94 31.36
N ILE A 591 -17.95 3.51 30.32
CA ILE A 591 -17.04 4.65 30.47
C ILE A 591 -17.81 5.87 30.96
N ALA A 592 -19.00 6.13 30.39
CA ALA A 592 -19.88 7.22 30.83
C ALA A 592 -20.27 7.07 32.31
N ALA A 593 -20.63 5.86 32.74
CA ALA A 593 -20.98 5.59 34.13
C ALA A 593 -19.80 5.86 35.09
N ILE A 594 -18.59 5.42 34.75
CA ILE A 594 -17.38 5.74 35.53
C ILE A 594 -17.19 7.26 35.60
N ASN A 595 -17.34 7.95 34.47
CA ASN A 595 -17.19 9.40 34.40
C ASN A 595 -18.19 10.13 35.31
N SER A 596 -19.48 9.79 35.21
CA SER A 596 -20.53 10.38 36.04
C SER A 596 -20.33 10.09 37.53
N GLN A 597 -19.95 8.86 37.89
CA GLN A 597 -19.69 8.50 39.29
C GLN A 597 -18.51 9.26 39.88
N ILE A 598 -17.48 9.53 39.08
CA ILE A 598 -16.32 10.32 39.53
C ILE A 598 -16.68 11.79 39.67
N VAL A 599 -17.47 12.35 38.74
CA VAL A 599 -17.96 13.72 38.85
C VAL A 599 -18.81 13.89 40.11
N ASP A 600 -19.75 12.98 40.34
CA ASP A 600 -20.57 12.99 41.56
C ASP A 600 -19.73 12.81 42.83
N ALA A 601 -18.76 11.88 42.83
CA ALA A 601 -17.89 11.68 43.97
C ALA A 601 -16.92 12.86 44.22
N ARG A 602 -16.54 13.61 43.19
CA ARG A 602 -15.74 14.84 43.32
C ARG A 602 -16.58 15.96 43.93
N ASP A 603 -17.83 16.10 43.49
CA ASP A 603 -18.68 17.23 43.84
C ASP A 603 -19.43 17.00 45.18
N ASN A 604 -19.78 15.75 45.50
CA ASN A 604 -20.60 15.36 46.65
C ASN A 604 -19.94 14.34 47.60
N GLY A 605 -18.77 13.77 47.22
CA GLY A 605 -18.13 12.70 47.98
C GLY A 605 -17.46 13.17 49.28
N LYS A 606 -17.34 12.26 50.24
CA LYS A 606 -16.59 12.51 51.47
C LYS A 606 -15.08 12.38 51.19
N PRO A 607 -14.22 13.20 51.83
CA PRO A 607 -12.78 13.01 51.79
C PRO A 607 -12.40 11.61 52.28
N ILE A 608 -11.45 10.98 51.59
CA ILE A 608 -10.93 9.66 51.95
C ILE A 608 -9.42 9.71 52.20
N GLU A 609 -8.92 8.73 52.96
CA GLU A 609 -7.50 8.50 53.12
C GLU A 609 -6.95 7.70 51.93
N LEU A 610 -5.91 8.23 51.27
CA LEU A 610 -5.27 7.60 50.12
C LEU A 610 -4.26 6.54 50.58
N LYS A 611 -4.26 5.38 49.91
CA LYS A 611 -3.41 4.23 50.23
C LYS A 611 -2.39 4.01 49.12
N LYS A 612 -1.11 4.00 49.49
CA LYS A 612 0.00 3.83 48.53
C LYS A 612 -0.09 2.53 47.73
N GLU A 613 -0.61 1.46 48.33
CA GLU A 613 -0.78 0.17 47.65
C GLU A 613 -1.82 0.24 46.53
N ILE A 614 -2.91 0.99 46.74
CA ILE A 614 -3.95 1.19 45.73
C ILE A 614 -3.42 2.08 44.60
N ASP A 615 -2.75 3.19 44.94
CA ASP A 615 -2.11 4.06 43.94
C ASP A 615 -1.06 3.31 43.12
N GLY A 616 -0.25 2.45 43.74
CA GLY A 616 0.70 1.58 43.05
C GLY A 616 0.01 0.64 42.05
N SER A 617 -1.09 0.00 42.45
CA SER A 617 -1.86 -0.88 41.56
C SER A 617 -2.53 -0.12 40.40
N ILE A 618 -3.02 1.10 40.65
CA ILE A 618 -3.56 1.98 39.60
C ILE A 618 -2.44 2.38 38.64
N LYS A 619 -1.26 2.76 39.14
CA LYS A 619 -0.08 3.12 38.33
C LYS A 619 0.38 1.97 37.44
N GLU A 620 0.45 0.74 37.96
CA GLU A 620 0.78 -0.44 37.15
C GLU A 620 -0.25 -0.70 36.05
N THR A 621 -1.54 -0.61 36.42
CA THR A 621 -2.66 -0.76 35.48
C THR A 621 -2.60 0.29 34.38
N TYR A 622 -2.38 1.54 34.75
CA TYR A 622 -2.22 2.67 33.85
C TYR A 622 -1.09 2.42 32.84
N ASN A 623 0.10 2.11 33.32
CA ASN A 623 1.28 1.90 32.47
C ASN A 623 1.08 0.73 31.52
N PHE A 624 0.49 -0.37 32.00
CA PHE A 624 0.15 -1.51 31.16
C PHE A 624 -0.78 -1.12 30.00
N PHE A 625 -1.90 -0.46 30.28
CA PHE A 625 -2.88 -0.14 29.24
C PHE A 625 -2.43 0.97 28.31
N VAL A 626 -1.80 2.03 28.81
CA VAL A 626 -1.24 3.11 27.98
C VAL A 626 -0.19 2.56 27.01
N ARG A 627 0.74 1.74 27.50
CA ARG A 627 1.75 1.06 26.68
C ARG A 627 1.11 0.23 25.58
N ASN A 628 0.17 -0.65 25.95
CA ASN A 628 -0.43 -1.60 25.02
C ASN A 628 -1.34 -0.93 23.99
N VAL A 629 -2.07 0.12 24.34
CA VAL A 629 -2.87 0.91 23.39
C VAL A 629 -1.93 1.64 22.40
N GLY A 630 -0.88 2.30 22.90
CA GLY A 630 0.13 2.96 22.07
C GLY A 630 0.82 1.99 21.10
N MET A 631 1.24 0.82 21.58
CA MET A 631 1.80 -0.25 20.73
C MET A 631 0.82 -0.68 19.63
N CYS A 632 -0.47 -0.81 19.95
CA CYS A 632 -1.47 -1.20 18.96
C CYS A 632 -1.66 -0.13 17.87
N LEU A 633 -1.54 1.16 18.22
CA LEU A 633 -1.74 2.26 17.27
C LEU A 633 -0.48 2.60 16.46
N GLU A 634 0.71 2.51 17.05
CA GLU A 634 1.96 2.96 16.41
C GLU A 634 2.75 1.83 15.74
N VAL A 635 2.80 0.66 16.37
CA VAL A 635 3.71 -0.43 15.97
C VAL A 635 2.94 -1.52 15.22
N LEU A 636 1.77 -1.91 15.74
CA LEU A 636 1.00 -3.03 15.18
C LEU A 636 -0.09 -2.58 14.21
N HIS A 637 -0.49 -1.30 14.26
CA HIS A 637 -1.63 -0.74 13.52
C HIS A 637 -2.95 -1.50 13.73
N LEU A 638 -3.16 -2.12 14.89
CA LEU A 638 -4.32 -2.93 15.25
C LEU A 638 -5.36 -2.13 16.06
N HIS A 639 -6.13 -1.28 15.36
CA HIS A 639 -7.15 -0.41 15.95
C HIS A 639 -8.23 -1.18 16.74
N ASN A 640 -8.69 -2.33 16.22
CA ASN A 640 -9.64 -3.20 16.92
C ASN A 640 -9.07 -3.71 18.25
N THR A 641 -7.79 -4.10 18.26
CA THR A 641 -7.10 -4.59 19.46
C THR A 641 -6.88 -3.45 20.44
N ALA A 642 -6.59 -2.24 19.97
CA ALA A 642 -6.51 -1.04 20.81
C ALA A 642 -7.84 -0.77 21.55
N LEU A 643 -8.98 -0.90 20.86
CA LEU A 643 -10.31 -0.82 21.49
C LEU A 643 -10.55 -1.91 22.54
N MET A 644 -10.09 -3.15 22.28
CA MET A 644 -10.14 -4.23 23.28
C MET A 644 -9.27 -3.90 24.51
N ARG A 645 -8.12 -3.23 24.33
CA ARG A 645 -7.28 -2.76 25.45
C ARG A 645 -7.97 -1.63 26.22
N ILE A 646 -8.64 -0.69 25.55
CA ILE A 646 -9.49 0.32 26.21
C ILE A 646 -10.58 -0.35 27.04
N GLN A 647 -11.29 -1.35 26.49
CA GLN A 647 -12.29 -2.12 27.24
C GLN A 647 -11.69 -2.81 28.47
N GLY A 648 -10.48 -3.34 28.37
CA GLY A 648 -9.73 -3.91 29.50
C GLY A 648 -9.42 -2.86 30.56
N PHE A 649 -8.98 -1.67 30.14
CA PHE A 649 -8.66 -0.57 31.05
C PHE A 649 -9.90 -0.09 31.81
N THR A 650 -11.01 0.11 31.10
CA THR A 650 -12.33 0.43 31.69
C THR A 650 -12.74 -0.62 32.74
N ASN A 651 -12.58 -1.90 32.44
CA ASN A 651 -12.93 -2.98 33.37
C ASN A 651 -12.01 -3.02 34.60
N ALA A 652 -10.75 -2.60 34.47
CA ALA A 652 -9.82 -2.53 35.60
C ALA A 652 -10.18 -1.35 36.52
N LEU A 653 -10.41 -0.17 35.94
CA LEU A 653 -10.79 1.03 36.70
C LEU A 653 -12.13 0.87 37.41
N LYS A 654 -13.12 0.18 36.79
CA LYS A 654 -14.42 -0.08 37.41
C LYS A 654 -14.33 -0.87 38.74
N LYS A 655 -13.23 -1.59 39.00
CA LYS A 655 -13.03 -2.33 40.24
C LYS A 655 -12.54 -1.44 41.40
N VAL A 656 -12.12 -0.22 41.10
CA VAL A 656 -11.67 0.77 42.08
C VAL A 656 -12.89 1.60 42.52
N ASP A 657 -12.95 1.93 43.81
CA ASP A 657 -13.99 2.81 44.36
C ASP A 657 -14.00 4.16 43.61
N PRO A 658 -15.15 4.60 43.06
CA PRO A 658 -15.26 5.90 42.39
C PRO A 658 -14.82 7.08 43.25
N ILE A 659 -15.05 7.05 44.57
CA ILE A 659 -14.59 8.09 45.50
C ILE A 659 -13.06 8.13 45.53
N TYR A 660 -12.43 6.95 45.47
CA TYR A 660 -10.97 6.84 45.40
C TYR A 660 -10.43 7.37 44.08
N LEU A 661 -11.05 7.00 42.95
CA LEU A 661 -10.66 7.52 41.64
C LEU A 661 -10.81 9.04 41.54
N ALA A 662 -11.81 9.62 42.21
CA ALA A 662 -12.06 11.06 42.22
C ALA A 662 -11.04 11.86 43.05
N HIS A 663 -10.46 11.28 44.11
CA HIS A 663 -9.56 11.99 45.02
C HIS A 663 -8.07 11.62 44.88
N SER A 664 -7.74 10.44 44.37
CA SER A 664 -6.36 10.01 44.12
C SER A 664 -5.79 10.70 42.87
N PRO A 665 -4.59 11.30 42.93
CA PRO A 665 -3.91 11.82 41.74
C PRO A 665 -3.71 10.77 40.64
N GLU A 666 -3.34 9.53 41.01
CA GLU A 666 -3.18 8.42 40.05
C GLU A 666 -4.53 7.96 39.49
N GLY A 667 -5.57 7.94 40.34
CA GLY A 667 -6.94 7.67 39.90
C GLY A 667 -7.44 8.67 38.85
N GLN A 668 -7.30 9.96 39.14
CA GLN A 668 -7.67 11.05 38.23
C GLN A 668 -6.86 10.97 36.92
N ARG A 669 -5.54 10.77 37.02
CA ARG A 669 -4.66 10.59 35.85
C ARG A 669 -5.13 9.44 34.97
N ALA A 670 -5.44 8.30 35.57
CA ALA A 670 -5.84 7.09 34.84
C ALA A 670 -7.16 7.27 34.10
N VAL A 671 -8.16 7.86 34.74
CA VAL A 671 -9.49 8.10 34.14
C VAL A 671 -9.40 9.17 33.05
N LYS A 672 -8.70 10.29 33.29
CA LYS A 672 -8.46 11.31 32.27
C LYS A 672 -7.76 10.71 31.04
N SER A 673 -6.77 9.85 31.27
CA SER A 673 -6.04 9.18 30.19
C SER A 673 -6.88 8.17 29.42
N LEU A 674 -7.82 7.48 30.07
CA LEU A 674 -8.81 6.64 29.38
C LEU A 674 -9.62 7.47 28.37
N ILE A 675 -10.10 8.65 28.77
CA ILE A 675 -10.87 9.55 27.88
C ILE A 675 -9.99 10.12 26.76
N ILE A 676 -8.75 10.51 27.06
CA ILE A 676 -7.79 10.99 26.05
C ILE A 676 -7.51 9.89 25.01
N MET A 677 -7.31 8.64 25.41
CA MET A 677 -7.10 7.53 24.46
C MET A 677 -8.36 7.24 23.64
N LEU A 678 -9.55 7.35 24.24
CA LEU A 678 -10.83 7.10 23.58
C LEU A 678 -11.10 8.08 22.43
N GLN A 679 -10.63 9.33 22.53
CA GLN A 679 -10.88 10.37 21.53
C GLN A 679 -10.38 10.03 20.12
N VAL A 680 -9.36 9.16 20.02
CA VAL A 680 -8.83 8.69 18.73
C VAL A 680 -9.91 7.94 17.94
N PHE A 681 -10.79 7.24 18.64
CA PHE A 681 -11.82 6.37 18.06
C PHE A 681 -13.17 7.09 17.94
N CYS A 682 -13.62 7.74 19.01
CA CYS A 682 -14.89 8.46 19.08
C CYS A 682 -14.70 9.85 19.70
N PRO A 683 -14.22 10.84 18.92
CA PRO A 683 -13.84 12.16 19.43
C PRO A 683 -14.99 12.95 20.05
N HIS A 684 -16.23 12.80 19.57
CA HIS A 684 -17.37 13.57 20.08
C HIS A 684 -17.79 13.09 21.48
N VAL A 685 -17.92 11.77 21.64
CA VAL A 685 -18.24 11.14 22.93
C VAL A 685 -17.13 11.41 23.95
N ALA A 686 -15.86 11.32 23.54
CA ALA A 686 -14.75 11.65 24.41
C ALA A 686 -14.74 13.12 24.84
N SER A 687 -15.15 14.04 23.95
CA SER A 687 -15.25 15.48 24.28
C SER A 687 -16.33 15.74 25.33
N GLU A 688 -17.49 15.10 25.21
CA GLU A 688 -18.56 15.18 26.22
C GLU A 688 -18.11 14.64 27.58
N MET A 689 -17.42 13.50 27.59
CA MET A 689 -16.91 12.93 28.84
C MET A 689 -15.82 13.81 29.47
N TRP A 690 -14.94 14.36 28.64
CA TRP A 690 -13.86 15.23 29.07
C TRP A 690 -14.37 16.53 29.67
N SER A 691 -15.36 17.18 29.04
CA SER A 691 -15.88 18.46 29.52
C SER A 691 -16.43 18.36 30.95
N ALA A 692 -17.12 17.27 31.27
CA ALA A 692 -17.62 16.99 32.62
C ALA A 692 -16.48 16.67 33.61
N LEU A 693 -15.48 15.89 33.17
CA LEU A 693 -14.39 15.42 34.03
C LEU A 693 -13.36 16.52 34.36
N ALA A 694 -12.94 17.29 33.37
CA ALA A 694 -11.91 18.32 33.51
C ALA A 694 -12.46 19.59 34.18
N ASN A 695 -13.68 20.00 33.81
CA ASN A 695 -14.37 21.17 34.35
C ASN A 695 -13.55 22.48 34.32
N ASP A 696 -12.66 22.62 33.33
CA ASP A 696 -11.76 23.78 33.16
C ASP A 696 -11.92 24.48 31.80
N GLY A 697 -12.88 24.02 30.97
CA GLY A 697 -13.14 24.54 29.63
C GLY A 697 -12.16 24.06 28.55
N SER A 698 -11.18 23.23 28.90
CA SER A 698 -10.24 22.66 27.92
C SER A 698 -10.92 21.62 27.01
N LEU A 699 -10.47 21.53 25.76
CA LEU A 699 -10.90 20.47 24.87
C LEU A 699 -10.02 19.23 25.05
N VAL A 700 -10.62 18.05 24.87
CA VAL A 700 -9.89 16.77 24.88
C VAL A 700 -8.85 16.70 23.75
N SER A 701 -9.11 17.41 22.63
CA SER A 701 -8.22 17.52 21.47
C SER A 701 -6.95 18.32 21.73
N ASP A 702 -6.94 19.14 22.78
CA ASP A 702 -5.78 19.96 23.15
C ASP A 702 -4.85 19.23 24.14
N GLN A 703 -5.26 18.04 24.60
CA GLN A 703 -4.51 17.23 25.55
C GLN A 703 -3.37 16.46 24.87
N LYS A 704 -2.35 16.10 25.65
CA LYS A 704 -1.27 15.22 25.19
C LYS A 704 -1.65 13.76 25.35
N TRP A 705 -1.10 12.92 24.48
CA TRP A 705 -1.20 11.46 24.62
C TRP A 705 -0.61 11.03 25.97
N PRO A 706 -1.24 10.08 26.70
CA PRO A 706 -0.72 9.61 27.98
C PRO A 706 0.63 8.90 27.79
N GLU A 707 1.60 9.23 28.65
CA GLU A 707 2.94 8.64 28.59
C GLU A 707 3.08 7.49 29.59
N VAL A 708 3.78 6.43 29.16
CA VAL A 708 4.27 5.38 30.05
C VAL A 708 5.33 5.98 30.96
N ASP A 709 5.28 5.68 32.25
CA ASP A 709 6.22 6.17 33.24
C ASP A 709 7.65 5.70 32.95
N LYS A 710 8.63 6.48 33.43
CA LYS A 710 10.04 6.14 33.25
C LYS A 710 10.43 4.89 34.02
N ASP A 711 9.83 4.64 35.17
CA ASP A 711 10.09 3.50 36.05
C ASP A 711 9.16 2.30 35.80
N ALA A 712 8.35 2.33 34.74
CA ALA A 712 7.54 1.20 34.33
C ALA A 712 8.40 0.14 33.62
N ASP A 713 7.98 -1.12 33.70
CA ASP A 713 8.61 -2.16 32.90
C ASP A 713 8.16 -2.11 31.43
N ILE A 714 9.08 -2.42 30.51
CA ILE A 714 8.84 -2.60 29.08
C ILE A 714 9.37 -3.95 28.59
N GLU A 715 8.96 -4.37 27.39
CA GLU A 715 9.38 -5.66 26.83
C GLU A 715 10.76 -5.58 26.18
N PHE A 716 11.63 -6.55 26.45
CA PHE A 716 12.91 -6.74 25.74
C PHE A 716 12.84 -7.98 24.84
N LEU A 717 12.55 -7.77 23.56
CA LEU A 717 12.32 -8.85 22.59
C LEU A 717 13.63 -9.27 21.92
N LEU A 718 13.82 -10.57 21.74
CA LEU A 718 14.83 -11.12 20.83
C LEU A 718 14.11 -11.71 19.60
N MET A 719 14.49 -11.28 18.40
CA MET A 719 13.97 -11.77 17.13
C MET A 719 15.08 -12.44 16.32
N ILE A 720 14.91 -13.72 15.99
CA ILE A 720 15.90 -14.53 15.27
C ILE A 720 15.31 -14.98 13.94
N ASP A 721 15.80 -14.44 12.82
CA ASP A 721 15.24 -14.64 11.48
C ASP A 721 13.71 -14.41 11.40
N GLY A 722 13.19 -13.54 12.26
CA GLY A 722 11.75 -13.21 12.37
C GLY A 722 10.96 -14.07 13.35
N VAL A 723 11.58 -15.00 14.07
CA VAL A 723 10.95 -15.78 15.16
C VAL A 723 11.29 -15.16 16.51
N SER A 724 10.30 -15.00 17.38
CA SER A 724 10.52 -14.49 18.73
C SER A 724 11.24 -15.52 19.60
N GLY A 725 12.42 -15.17 20.09
CA GLY A 725 13.21 -15.96 21.05
C GLY A 725 12.81 -15.76 22.51
N GLY A 726 11.98 -14.76 22.80
CA GLY A 726 11.55 -14.39 24.14
C GLY A 726 11.10 -12.94 24.24
N ARG A 727 10.36 -12.62 25.30
CA ARG A 727 9.87 -11.26 25.63
C ARG A 727 9.84 -10.99 27.15
N PRO A 728 10.98 -11.08 27.85
CA PRO A 728 11.12 -10.64 29.24
C PRO A 728 10.63 -9.19 29.43
N SER A 729 10.13 -8.90 30.63
CA SER A 729 9.77 -7.56 31.08
C SER A 729 10.90 -6.99 31.92
N LEU A 730 11.34 -5.76 31.64
CA LEU A 730 12.48 -5.10 32.29
C LEU A 730 12.20 -3.63 32.58
N ASP A 731 12.80 -3.11 33.63
CA ASP A 731 12.75 -1.68 33.97
C ASP A 731 13.26 -0.84 32.79
N ARG A 732 12.40 0.06 32.33
CA ARG A 732 12.66 0.93 31.20
C ARG A 732 13.92 1.78 31.35
N ARG A 733 14.24 2.23 32.57
CA ARG A 733 15.44 3.04 32.87
C ARG A 733 16.74 2.29 32.58
N ILE A 734 16.67 0.96 32.58
CA ILE A 734 17.82 0.11 32.34
C ILE A 734 17.99 -0.10 30.83
N ILE A 735 16.93 -0.46 30.12
CA ILE A 735 17.04 -1.05 28.78
C ILE A 735 17.01 -0.05 27.61
N GLU A 736 16.30 1.09 27.74
CA GLU A 736 16.08 1.98 26.58
C GLU A 736 17.33 2.70 26.08
N GLU A 737 18.26 3.00 26.98
CA GLU A 737 19.47 3.78 26.72
C GLU A 737 20.69 2.89 26.45
N MET A 738 20.52 1.56 26.46
CA MET A 738 21.62 0.64 26.19
C MET A 738 22.08 0.68 24.74
N SER A 739 23.40 0.65 24.56
CA SER A 739 24.03 0.40 23.27
C SER A 739 23.80 -1.03 22.80
N MET A 740 24.01 -1.27 21.49
CA MET A 740 23.85 -2.59 20.89
C MET A 740 24.71 -3.66 21.57
N ASP A 741 25.95 -3.34 21.96
CA ASP A 741 26.85 -4.26 22.65
C ASP A 741 26.32 -4.64 24.03
N GLN A 742 25.83 -3.65 24.78
CA GLN A 742 25.20 -3.88 26.10
C GLN A 742 23.93 -4.73 25.97
N LEU A 743 23.10 -4.51 24.95
CA LEU A 743 21.91 -5.33 24.70
C LEU A 743 22.29 -6.78 24.38
N TRP A 744 23.35 -7.01 23.59
CA TRP A 744 23.84 -8.35 23.27
C TRP A 744 24.45 -9.05 24.48
N GLU A 745 25.26 -8.35 25.27
CA GLU A 745 25.79 -8.85 26.53
C GLU A 745 24.64 -9.30 27.43
N ARG A 746 23.64 -8.43 27.58
CA ARG A 746 22.49 -8.72 28.43
C ARG A 746 21.68 -9.92 27.94
N ALA A 747 21.35 -9.95 26.65
CA ALA A 747 20.66 -11.07 26.03
C ALA A 747 21.43 -12.39 26.22
N THR A 748 22.76 -12.37 26.08
CA THR A 748 23.62 -13.55 26.15
C THR A 748 23.72 -14.12 27.56
N PHE A 749 23.77 -13.26 28.59
CA PHE A 749 24.03 -13.70 29.97
C PHE A 749 22.79 -13.75 30.86
N TYR A 750 21.71 -13.06 30.50
CA TYR A 750 20.52 -12.95 31.34
C TYR A 750 19.26 -13.39 30.59
N GLU A 751 18.47 -12.47 30.04
CA GLU A 751 17.06 -12.75 29.75
C GLU A 751 16.83 -13.67 28.54
N HIS A 752 17.81 -13.78 27.64
CA HIS A 752 17.76 -14.65 26.47
C HIS A 752 18.89 -15.71 26.46
N ALA A 753 19.53 -15.96 27.61
CA ALA A 753 20.71 -16.79 27.69
C ALA A 753 20.47 -18.24 27.24
N ASP A 754 19.31 -18.82 27.58
CA ASP A 754 18.99 -20.20 27.25
C ASP A 754 18.90 -20.44 25.74
N ILE A 755 18.21 -19.57 25.01
CA ILE A 755 18.05 -19.72 23.56
C ILE A 755 19.36 -19.46 22.82
N LEU A 756 20.12 -18.44 23.22
CA LEU A 756 21.41 -18.14 22.58
C LEU A 756 22.46 -19.23 22.84
N ARG A 757 22.48 -19.81 24.05
CA ARG A 757 23.31 -20.98 24.36
C ARG A 757 22.95 -22.16 23.47
N MET A 758 21.66 -22.52 23.39
CA MET A 758 21.19 -23.64 22.58
C MET A 758 21.40 -23.45 21.08
N MET A 759 21.28 -22.21 20.57
CA MET A 759 21.61 -21.90 19.18
C MET A 759 23.08 -22.18 18.87
N LYS A 760 23.98 -21.83 19.80
CA LYS A 760 25.41 -22.09 19.68
C LYS A 760 25.72 -23.59 19.73
N GLU A 761 25.05 -24.35 20.61
CA GLU A 761 25.16 -25.81 20.69
C GLU A 761 24.69 -26.50 19.40
N ASP A 762 23.62 -26.01 18.79
CA ASP A 762 23.10 -26.48 17.49
C ASP A 762 23.93 -25.97 16.28
N GLY A 763 25.06 -25.30 16.51
CA GLY A 763 26.00 -24.84 15.48
C GLY A 763 25.50 -23.68 14.62
N MET A 764 24.47 -22.96 15.07
CA MET A 764 23.90 -21.82 14.32
C MET A 764 24.81 -20.60 14.43
N LYS A 765 25.12 -19.96 13.29
CA LYS A 765 26.00 -18.79 13.21
C LYS A 765 25.23 -17.53 12.89
N LEU A 766 25.51 -16.46 13.65
CA LEU A 766 24.98 -15.12 13.42
C LEU A 766 25.61 -14.51 12.16
N LYS A 767 24.77 -13.98 11.28
CA LYS A 767 25.18 -13.28 10.06
C LYS A 767 25.18 -11.77 10.24
N ASN A 768 24.10 -11.23 10.81
CA ASN A 768 24.00 -9.83 11.14
C ASN A 768 23.07 -9.63 12.34
N SER A 769 23.14 -8.44 12.93
CA SER A 769 22.27 -8.03 14.01
C SER A 769 21.92 -6.55 13.90
N SER A 770 20.80 -6.18 14.51
CA SER A 770 20.31 -4.81 14.62
C SER A 770 19.43 -4.71 15.88
N TYR A 771 19.09 -3.50 16.28
CA TYR A 771 18.09 -3.31 17.32
C TYR A 771 17.19 -2.12 17.00
N ILE A 772 16.01 -2.12 17.61
CA ILE A 772 15.04 -1.03 17.56
C ILE A 772 14.60 -0.74 18.98
N SER A 773 14.79 0.49 19.44
CA SER A 773 14.24 0.99 20.71
C SER A 773 13.01 1.85 20.42
N ARG A 774 11.84 1.39 20.86
CA ARG A 774 10.57 2.14 20.80
C ARG A 774 10.28 2.66 22.20
N LYS A 775 10.63 3.92 22.44
CA LYS A 775 10.52 4.59 23.73
C LYS A 775 9.12 4.42 24.35
N GLY A 776 9.07 3.90 25.57
CA GLY A 776 7.88 3.59 26.35
C GLY A 776 7.23 2.26 26.01
N PHE A 777 7.64 1.57 24.94
CA PHE A 777 6.98 0.35 24.45
C PHE A 777 7.83 -0.89 24.62
N HIS A 778 8.95 -0.97 23.91
CA HIS A 778 9.80 -2.14 23.90
C HIS A 778 11.17 -1.85 23.29
N VAL A 779 12.13 -2.69 23.60
CA VAL A 779 13.41 -2.80 22.90
C VAL A 779 13.44 -4.15 22.19
N THR A 780 13.67 -4.15 20.88
CA THR A 780 13.79 -5.38 20.10
C THR A 780 15.21 -5.52 19.60
N LEU A 781 15.88 -6.59 20.00
CA LEU A 781 17.14 -7.05 19.45
C LEU A 781 16.85 -8.07 18.35
N SER A 782 17.34 -7.81 17.14
CA SER A 782 17.12 -8.66 15.97
C SER A 782 18.44 -9.24 15.46
N CYS A 783 18.40 -10.48 15.01
CA CYS A 783 19.53 -11.09 14.30
C CYS A 783 19.07 -11.99 13.16
N SER A 784 19.89 -12.08 12.11
CA SER A 784 19.77 -13.14 11.09
C SER A 784 20.89 -14.14 11.20
N LEU A 785 20.62 -15.36 10.75
CA LEU A 785 21.56 -16.46 10.77
C LEU A 785 22.12 -16.74 9.37
N GLU A 786 23.26 -17.41 9.31
CA GLU A 786 23.78 -17.98 8.07
C GLU A 786 22.87 -19.11 7.57
N GLY A 787 22.84 -19.33 6.25
CA GLY A 787 22.03 -20.39 5.62
C GLY A 787 20.60 -19.98 5.23
N ASP A 788 19.75 -20.98 5.06
CA ASP A 788 18.35 -20.80 4.65
C ASP A 788 17.48 -20.33 5.84
N LYS A 789 16.75 -19.23 5.64
CA LYS A 789 15.93 -18.63 6.72
C LYS A 789 14.82 -19.55 7.18
N GLU A 790 14.18 -20.31 6.29
CA GLU A 790 13.05 -21.14 6.67
C GLU A 790 13.49 -22.37 7.45
N GLU A 791 14.61 -22.97 7.06
CA GLU A 791 15.27 -24.02 7.82
C GLU A 791 15.69 -23.52 9.22
N ASN A 792 16.28 -22.32 9.28
CA ASN A 792 16.66 -21.68 10.54
C ASN A 792 15.45 -21.46 11.45
N ARG A 793 14.35 -20.92 10.93
CA ARG A 793 13.09 -20.74 11.69
C ARG A 793 12.58 -22.06 12.29
N LYS A 794 12.62 -23.15 11.53
CA LYS A 794 12.22 -24.49 12.00
C LYS A 794 13.13 -24.97 13.14
N LYS A 795 14.45 -24.76 13.04
CA LYS A 795 15.42 -25.09 14.11
C LYS A 795 15.16 -24.27 15.38
N ILE A 796 14.96 -22.97 15.26
CA ILE A 796 14.61 -22.09 16.39
C ILE A 796 13.32 -22.55 17.08
N GLY A 797 12.28 -22.92 16.31
CA GLY A 797 11.06 -23.49 16.86
C GLY A 797 11.31 -24.72 17.74
N LYS A 798 12.15 -25.66 17.27
CA LYS A 798 12.55 -26.84 18.06
C LYS A 798 13.32 -26.46 19.32
N ILE A 799 14.21 -25.47 19.26
CA ILE A 799 14.96 -24.97 20.42
C ILE A 799 13.99 -24.44 21.48
N LEU A 800 13.00 -23.63 21.08
CA LEU A 800 11.98 -23.09 21.97
C LEU A 800 11.16 -24.19 22.65
N ASP A 801 10.79 -25.24 21.91
CA ASP A 801 10.09 -26.40 22.47
C ASP A 801 10.94 -27.12 23.54
N ARG A 802 12.26 -27.29 23.30
CA ARG A 802 13.20 -27.86 24.29
C ARG A 802 13.25 -27.01 25.56
N ILE A 803 13.39 -25.69 25.43
CA ILE A 803 13.42 -24.74 26.56
C ILE A 803 12.11 -24.85 27.36
N GLN A 804 10.97 -24.91 26.69
CA GLN A 804 9.68 -25.02 27.36
C GLN A 804 9.53 -26.36 28.09
N ALA A 805 10.03 -27.46 27.52
CA ALA A 805 10.04 -28.77 28.16
C ALA A 805 10.94 -28.80 29.41
N GLU A 806 12.13 -28.18 29.37
CA GLU A 806 13.03 -28.06 30.53
C GLU A 806 12.41 -27.24 31.66
N LYS A 807 11.76 -26.10 31.35
CA LYS A 807 11.05 -25.29 32.34
C LYS A 807 9.91 -26.06 33.01
N ARG A 808 9.12 -26.82 32.23
CA ARG A 808 8.05 -27.68 32.79
C ARG A 808 8.61 -28.76 33.73
N LYS A 809 9.73 -29.39 33.39
CA LYS A 809 10.40 -30.38 34.27
C LYS A 809 10.86 -29.75 35.59
N LEU A 810 11.43 -28.54 35.55
CA LEU A 810 11.86 -27.79 36.73
C LEU A 810 10.69 -27.36 37.63
N GLU A 811 9.56 -26.96 37.08
CA GLU A 811 8.35 -26.62 37.85
C GLU A 811 7.71 -27.83 38.53
N ILE A 812 7.68 -28.98 37.85
CA ILE A 812 7.21 -30.25 38.43
C ILE A 812 8.15 -30.69 39.56
N GLY A 813 9.47 -30.53 39.39
CA GLY A 813 10.47 -30.77 40.43
C GLY A 813 10.31 -29.87 41.67
N LYS A 814 10.02 -28.57 41.48
CA LYS A 814 9.77 -27.62 42.58
C LYS A 814 8.46 -27.92 43.34
N LYS A 815 7.38 -28.31 42.64
CA LYS A 815 6.12 -28.75 43.29
C LYS A 815 6.29 -30.08 44.06
N GLY A 816 7.08 -31.01 43.53
CA GLY A 816 7.46 -32.25 44.23
C GLY A 816 8.35 -32.03 45.46
N GLY A 817 9.26 -31.05 45.40
CA GLY A 817 10.12 -30.63 46.50
C GLY A 817 9.37 -29.91 47.63
N LYS A 818 8.38 -29.07 47.31
CA LYS A 818 7.49 -28.42 48.31
C LYS A 818 6.67 -29.46 49.08
N ARG A 819 6.06 -30.43 48.39
CA ARG A 819 5.35 -31.57 49.03
C ARG A 819 6.26 -32.46 49.90
N LYS A 820 7.54 -32.64 49.53
CA LYS A 820 8.51 -33.37 50.37
C LYS A 820 9.01 -32.57 51.57
N LYS A 821 9.10 -31.24 51.48
CA LYS A 821 9.40 -30.36 52.63
C LYS A 821 8.23 -30.27 53.62
N GLU A 822 6.99 -30.16 53.13
CA GLU A 822 5.79 -30.21 53.97
C GLU A 822 5.64 -31.56 54.70
N LYS A 823 5.93 -32.69 54.04
CA LYS A 823 5.97 -34.02 54.71
C LYS A 823 7.12 -34.19 55.72
N LYS A 824 8.21 -33.43 55.62
CA LYS A 824 9.32 -33.48 56.60
C LYS A 824 9.11 -32.55 57.81
N ILE A 825 8.22 -31.56 57.70
CA ILE A 825 7.85 -30.65 58.80
C ILE A 825 6.72 -31.26 59.65
N VAL A 826 5.97 -32.24 59.12
CA VAL A 826 4.95 -32.98 59.88
C VAL A 826 5.52 -34.22 60.59
N ASN A 827 6.77 -34.61 60.30
CA ASN A 827 7.45 -35.77 60.90
C ASN A 827 8.72 -35.39 61.71
N LYS A 828 8.79 -34.16 62.20
CA LYS A 828 9.73 -33.66 63.21
C LYS A 828 8.94 -32.79 64.17
#